data_AF-A0A665UTQ2-F1
#
_entry.id   AF-A0A665UTQ2-F1
#
_cell.length_a   1.000
_cell.length_b   1.000
_cell.length_c   1.000
_cell.angle_alpha   90.00
_cell.angle_beta   90.00
_cell.angle_gamma   90.00
#
_symmetry.space_group_name_H-M   'P 1'
#
loop_
_entity.id
_entity.type
_entity.pdbx_description
1 polymer ?
#
loop_
_entity_poly.entity_id
_entity_poly.type
_entity_poly.pdbx_seq_one_letter_code
_entity_poly.pdbx_strand_id
1 'polypeptide(L)'
;MFVCSLIQVPAVTLTANIIWFPDTFLVNKVPAAAKLMDKKSLQAIRTQRDTYLQQRAQTLTKDVQSYYVFVTSWMMKMESILCKDHKSDKLAEDLNSRCNVFVQGILYAYSISTIIKTTMNMYMSMQRPMTKTSVKALCRLVELLKAVEHTFHRRSMVVADSVSHITQQLQSQALNAIGNAKKRVISDKKYSEQRLDVLSSLVLAENALSGPSTKERRLVVSLALCVGTQLKTFKDEELFPLQLVLKKLDLISELRERVKLQCDCCFLYWHRAVFPIYLDDVYDNAVDAARIHYMFSALRDSVPSMLHAKHMESCDQLLESYDKEIMEVFNEHLLDKLCKEIEKDLRLSVHTHLKLDDRNPFKVGMKDLAHFFSLKPIRFFNRFIHIKAYVTHYLDKTFYNLTTVALHDWATYSEMRNLATQRYGLTMTEAHLPSQTLEQGLDVLEIMRNIHVFVSRYLYNLNNQGTVFTGYCFLLDLHREGKAEKFNRGIRKLGITPDGQSYLDQFRQLISQIGNAMGYVRMIRSGGLHCCSSAIRFVPDLEDIVNFEELVKEEGLSEETQRAASVLDSVLGDLTSNSAEGTEYFKMLVAVFAPEFRSAKNMHLRNFYMIVPPLTVNFVEHSISCKEKLNKKNKSGAAFTDDGFAMGVAYILKLLDQYLEFDSLHWFQAVRDKYKKEMNAVVKEQNVQSASQDEKLLQTMNLTQKRLDIYLQEFELLYFSLSSARIFFRADKTAAEETQEKKDKGNLFQGSVSINEAATFIGQ
;
A
#
# COMPACT_ATOMS: atom_id res chain seq x y z
N MET A 1 -4.52 -70.27 0.31
CA MET A 1 -5.19 -69.18 1.05
C MET A 1 -4.25 -68.00 1.31
N PHE A 2 -3.28 -68.07 2.24
CA PHE A 2 -2.42 -66.94 2.63
C PHE A 2 -1.77 -66.17 1.45
N VAL A 3 -1.24 -66.89 0.46
CA VAL A 3 -0.64 -66.31 -0.76
C VAL A 3 -1.67 -65.51 -1.59
N CYS A 4 -2.91 -65.99 -1.72
CA CYS A 4 -3.98 -65.30 -2.44
C CYS A 4 -4.39 -64.00 -1.72
N SER A 5 -4.42 -64.01 -0.39
CA SER A 5 -4.70 -62.82 0.44
C SER A 5 -3.61 -61.75 0.30
N LEU A 6 -2.34 -62.16 0.23
CA LEU A 6 -1.20 -61.26 -0.01
C LEU A 6 -1.23 -60.60 -1.39
N ILE A 7 -1.74 -61.29 -2.42
CA ILE A 7 -1.87 -60.76 -3.79
C ILE A 7 -2.97 -59.68 -3.88
N GLN A 8 -3.95 -59.66 -2.97
CA GLN A 8 -4.98 -58.61 -2.91
C GLN A 8 -4.46 -57.27 -2.38
N VAL A 9 -3.29 -57.23 -1.72
CA VAL A 9 -2.68 -55.99 -1.23
C VAL A 9 -1.82 -55.38 -2.35
N PRO A 10 -2.19 -54.22 -2.94
CA PRO A 10 -1.53 -53.72 -4.15
C PRO A 10 -0.08 -53.30 -3.90
N ALA A 11 0.19 -52.70 -2.75
CA ALA A 11 1.48 -52.17 -2.31
C ALA A 11 1.48 -51.95 -0.79
N VAL A 12 2.65 -52.04 -0.15
CA VAL A 12 2.86 -51.63 1.26
C VAL A 12 4.00 -50.60 1.29
N THR A 13 3.78 -49.44 1.91
CA THR A 13 4.89 -48.49 2.17
C THR A 13 5.71 -48.99 3.36
N LEU A 14 7.02 -49.15 3.18
CA LEU A 14 7.93 -49.54 4.26
C LEU A 14 8.41 -48.32 5.05
N THR A 15 9.02 -47.38 4.34
CA THR A 15 9.58 -46.13 4.87
C THR A 15 9.70 -45.12 3.74
N ALA A 16 9.47 -43.84 4.01
CA ALA A 16 9.62 -42.77 3.02
C ALA A 16 8.86 -43.07 1.70
N ASN A 17 9.59 -43.10 0.58
CA ASN A 17 9.14 -43.45 -0.76
C ASN A 17 9.30 -44.95 -1.11
N ILE A 18 9.85 -45.78 -0.22
CA ILE A 18 10.14 -47.19 -0.48
C ILE A 18 8.86 -48.03 -0.33
N ILE A 19 8.44 -48.61 -1.45
CA ILE A 19 7.33 -49.57 -1.49
C ILE A 19 7.87 -51.01 -1.51
N TRP A 20 7.20 -51.86 -0.74
CA TRP A 20 7.27 -53.30 -0.87
C TRP A 20 6.08 -53.83 -1.67
N PHE A 21 6.39 -54.71 -2.62
CA PHE A 21 5.43 -55.37 -3.50
C PHE A 21 5.40 -56.88 -3.18
N PRO A 22 4.28 -57.41 -2.63
CA PRO A 22 4.21 -58.80 -2.16
C PRO A 22 4.50 -59.85 -3.24
N ASP A 23 3.97 -59.65 -4.46
CA ASP A 23 4.23 -60.48 -5.64
C ASP A 23 5.72 -60.58 -5.97
N THR A 24 6.42 -59.45 -5.96
CA THR A 24 7.82 -59.34 -6.34
C THR A 24 8.71 -60.03 -5.31
N PHE A 25 8.35 -59.95 -4.03
CA PHE A 25 8.99 -60.72 -2.96
C PHE A 25 8.73 -62.23 -3.10
N LEU A 26 7.49 -62.64 -3.33
CA LEU A 26 7.12 -64.06 -3.46
C LEU A 26 7.84 -64.73 -4.63
N VAL A 27 7.90 -64.07 -5.79
CA VAL A 27 8.66 -64.58 -6.96
C VAL A 27 10.16 -64.69 -6.66
N ASN A 28 10.76 -63.66 -6.05
CA ASN A 28 12.22 -63.60 -5.90
C ASN A 28 12.77 -64.37 -4.70
N LYS A 29 11.95 -64.65 -3.67
CA LYS A 29 12.40 -65.24 -2.40
C LYS A 29 11.70 -66.55 -2.02
N VAL A 30 10.62 -66.94 -2.69
CA VAL A 30 9.88 -68.19 -2.41
C VAL A 30 9.80 -69.06 -3.67
N PRO A 31 10.75 -69.99 -3.91
CA PRO A 31 10.81 -70.79 -5.13
C PRO A 31 9.54 -71.61 -5.43
N ALA A 32 8.80 -72.01 -4.39
CA ALA A 32 7.51 -72.70 -4.54
C ALA A 32 6.39 -71.77 -5.05
N ALA A 33 6.40 -70.49 -4.65
CA ALA A 33 5.44 -69.50 -5.15
C ALA A 33 5.79 -69.06 -6.58
N ALA A 34 7.09 -68.93 -6.90
CA ALA A 34 7.55 -68.65 -8.26
C ALA A 34 7.08 -69.69 -9.29
N LYS A 35 6.97 -70.97 -8.90
CA LYS A 35 6.41 -72.05 -9.75
C LYS A 35 4.89 -71.97 -9.94
N LEU A 36 4.18 -71.29 -9.05
CA LEU A 36 2.72 -71.11 -9.10
C LEU A 36 2.29 -69.81 -9.81
N MET A 37 3.23 -68.89 -10.07
CA MET A 37 2.97 -67.59 -10.68
C MET A 37 3.50 -67.56 -12.12
N ASP A 38 2.62 -67.75 -13.09
CA ASP A 38 2.99 -67.67 -14.51
C ASP A 38 3.14 -66.21 -14.99
N LYS A 39 3.71 -66.03 -16.20
CA LYS A 39 3.89 -64.69 -16.79
C LYS A 39 2.56 -63.94 -16.97
N LYS A 40 1.44 -64.63 -17.25
CA LYS A 40 0.12 -63.98 -17.38
C LYS A 40 -0.40 -63.49 -16.02
N SER A 41 -0.24 -64.26 -14.95
CA SER A 41 -0.59 -63.84 -13.58
C SER A 41 0.18 -62.58 -13.16
N LEU A 42 1.48 -62.52 -13.44
CA LEU A 42 2.30 -61.33 -13.14
C LEU A 42 1.88 -60.10 -13.95
N GLN A 43 1.48 -60.29 -15.21
CA GLN A 43 0.96 -59.21 -16.04
C GLN A 43 -0.44 -58.76 -15.57
N ALA A 44 -1.30 -59.69 -15.16
CA ALA A 44 -2.61 -59.38 -14.57
C ALA A 44 -2.50 -58.57 -13.26
N ILE A 45 -1.54 -58.90 -12.39
CA ILE A 45 -1.26 -58.12 -11.16
C ILE A 45 -0.83 -56.69 -11.48
N ARG A 46 -0.02 -56.47 -12.53
CA ARG A 46 0.34 -55.12 -12.99
C ARG A 46 -0.87 -54.35 -13.50
N THR A 47 -1.71 -54.97 -14.34
CA THR A 47 -2.98 -54.35 -14.80
C THR A 47 -3.91 -54.03 -13.63
N GLN A 48 -4.02 -54.94 -12.65
CA GLN A 48 -4.82 -54.73 -11.44
C GLN A 48 -4.34 -53.53 -10.61
N ARG A 49 -3.01 -53.28 -10.56
CA ARG A 49 -2.45 -52.08 -9.92
C ARG A 49 -2.79 -50.80 -10.67
N ASP A 50 -2.70 -50.79 -12.00
CA ASP A 50 -3.12 -49.64 -12.83
C ASP A 50 -4.62 -49.36 -12.64
N THR A 51 -5.48 -50.39 -12.68
CA THR A 51 -6.92 -50.27 -12.41
C THR A 51 -7.20 -49.79 -10.99
N TYR A 52 -6.50 -50.30 -9.97
CA TYR A 52 -6.62 -49.85 -8.59
C TYR A 52 -6.27 -48.37 -8.46
N LEU A 53 -5.16 -47.92 -9.08
CA LEU A 53 -4.73 -46.52 -9.04
C LEU A 53 -5.74 -45.59 -9.73
N GLN A 54 -6.33 -46.01 -10.86
CA GLN A 54 -7.41 -45.28 -11.54
C GLN A 54 -8.68 -45.18 -10.70
N GLN A 55 -9.14 -46.30 -10.10
CA GLN A 55 -10.27 -46.31 -9.18
C GLN A 55 -10.01 -45.45 -7.93
N ARG A 56 -8.75 -45.43 -7.44
CA ARG A 56 -8.37 -44.60 -6.30
C ARG A 56 -8.35 -43.12 -6.63
N ALA A 57 -7.87 -42.74 -7.81
CA ALA A 57 -7.96 -41.37 -8.31
C ALA A 57 -9.40 -40.83 -8.35
N GLN A 58 -10.36 -41.66 -8.77
CA GLN A 58 -11.78 -41.30 -8.84
C GLN A 58 -12.46 -41.24 -7.45
N THR A 59 -12.13 -42.16 -6.55
CA THR A 59 -12.74 -42.21 -5.20
C THR A 59 -12.17 -41.18 -4.23
N LEU A 60 -10.94 -40.72 -4.45
CA LEU A 60 -10.22 -39.81 -3.55
C LEU A 60 -11.00 -38.55 -3.14
N THR A 61 -11.71 -37.89 -4.07
CA THR A 61 -12.51 -36.69 -3.76
C THR A 61 -13.68 -36.99 -2.83
N LYS A 62 -14.31 -38.16 -2.99
CA LYS A 62 -15.40 -38.65 -2.12
C LYS A 62 -14.86 -39.04 -0.73
N ASP A 63 -13.68 -39.64 -0.69
CA ASP A 63 -12.98 -39.94 0.57
C ASP A 63 -12.65 -38.65 1.33
N VAL A 64 -12.13 -37.61 0.66
CA VAL A 64 -11.90 -36.28 1.27
C VAL A 64 -13.18 -35.72 1.90
N GLN A 65 -14.29 -35.70 1.17
CA GLN A 65 -15.57 -35.21 1.70
C GLN A 65 -16.05 -36.03 2.91
N SER A 66 -15.91 -37.35 2.85
CA SER A 66 -16.31 -38.26 3.93
C SER A 66 -15.46 -38.06 5.18
N TYR A 67 -14.12 -38.06 5.04
CA TYR A 67 -13.20 -37.81 6.15
C TYR A 67 -13.27 -36.39 6.68
N TYR A 68 -13.59 -35.38 5.86
CA TYR A 68 -13.83 -34.02 6.33
C TYR A 68 -14.99 -34.01 7.33
N VAL A 69 -16.13 -34.63 7.00
CA VAL A 69 -17.29 -34.73 7.91
C VAL A 69 -16.96 -35.58 9.15
N PHE A 70 -16.24 -36.69 8.99
CA PHE A 70 -15.87 -37.56 10.13
C PHE A 70 -14.89 -36.88 11.09
N VAL A 71 -13.86 -36.21 10.59
CA VAL A 71 -12.86 -35.51 11.40
C VAL A 71 -13.47 -34.28 12.06
N THR A 72 -14.23 -33.45 11.34
CA THR A 72 -14.90 -32.28 11.95
C THR A 72 -15.91 -32.68 13.02
N SER A 73 -16.74 -33.72 12.77
CA SER A 73 -17.65 -34.27 13.78
C SER A 73 -16.88 -34.83 15.00
N TRP A 74 -15.75 -35.51 14.78
CA TRP A 74 -14.89 -36.02 15.84
C TRP A 74 -14.23 -34.88 16.64
N MET A 75 -13.74 -33.83 16.00
CA MET A 75 -13.20 -32.63 16.68
C MET A 75 -14.24 -31.98 17.57
N MET A 76 -15.49 -31.83 17.10
CA MET A 76 -16.59 -31.28 17.91
C MET A 76 -16.95 -32.18 19.10
N LYS A 77 -16.93 -33.51 18.93
CA LYS A 77 -17.12 -34.47 20.04
C LYS A 77 -15.99 -34.39 21.06
N MET A 78 -14.74 -34.29 20.59
CA MET A 78 -13.54 -34.15 21.41
C MET A 78 -13.61 -32.87 22.26
N GLU A 79 -13.92 -31.71 21.64
CA GLU A 79 -14.11 -30.45 22.37
C GLU A 79 -15.31 -30.52 23.34
N SER A 80 -16.44 -31.15 22.95
CA SER A 80 -17.63 -31.27 23.81
C SER A 80 -17.39 -32.12 25.05
N ILE A 81 -16.70 -33.25 24.93
CA ILE A 81 -16.43 -34.17 26.05
C ILE A 81 -15.42 -33.54 27.03
N LEU A 82 -14.43 -32.80 26.52
CA LEU A 82 -13.38 -32.19 27.32
C LEU A 82 -13.79 -30.84 27.96
N CYS A 83 -14.99 -30.32 27.65
CA CYS A 83 -15.57 -29.13 28.27
C CYS A 83 -16.64 -29.43 29.33
N LYS A 84 -16.93 -30.71 29.64
CA LYS A 84 -17.89 -31.06 30.69
C LYS A 84 -17.20 -31.20 32.05
N ASP A 85 -17.56 -30.33 32.99
CA ASP A 85 -17.19 -30.52 34.39
C ASP A 85 -17.77 -31.82 34.95
N HIS A 86 -16.98 -32.47 35.80
CA HIS A 86 -17.24 -33.81 36.32
C HIS A 86 -18.46 -33.87 37.26
N LYS A 87 -19.65 -34.10 36.68
CA LYS A 87 -20.83 -34.53 37.46
C LYS A 87 -20.70 -36.03 37.75
N SER A 88 -20.74 -36.37 39.03
CA SER A 88 -20.13 -37.58 39.64
C SER A 88 -20.68 -38.93 39.20
N ASP A 89 -21.94 -39.00 38.77
CA ASP A 89 -22.72 -40.24 38.91
C ASP A 89 -22.50 -41.27 37.79
N LYS A 90 -21.72 -40.93 36.75
CA LYS A 90 -21.48 -41.78 35.56
C LYS A 90 -20.01 -41.83 35.10
N LEU A 91 -19.05 -41.68 36.01
CA LEU A 91 -17.61 -41.64 35.71
C LEU A 91 -17.13 -42.80 34.81
N ALA A 92 -17.59 -44.03 35.06
CA ALA A 92 -17.19 -45.20 34.28
C ALA A 92 -17.72 -45.22 32.83
N GLU A 93 -18.90 -44.65 32.58
CA GLU A 93 -19.45 -44.50 31.23
C GLU A 93 -18.72 -43.37 30.47
N ASP A 94 -18.43 -42.27 31.15
CA ASP A 94 -17.72 -41.13 30.56
C ASP A 94 -16.27 -41.47 30.18
N LEU A 95 -15.53 -42.17 31.04
CA LEU A 95 -14.19 -42.66 30.73
C LEU A 95 -14.16 -43.64 29.54
N ASN A 96 -15.16 -44.53 29.42
CA ASN A 96 -15.28 -45.40 28.25
C ASN A 96 -15.63 -44.60 26.98
N SER A 97 -16.47 -43.56 27.09
CA SER A 97 -16.76 -42.62 25.99
C SER A 97 -15.49 -41.90 25.52
N ARG A 98 -14.73 -41.30 26.45
CA ARG A 98 -13.41 -40.67 26.19
C ARG A 98 -12.45 -41.65 25.50
N CYS A 99 -12.33 -42.87 26.02
CA CYS A 99 -11.50 -43.93 25.43
C CYS A 99 -11.89 -44.24 23.98
N ASN A 100 -13.19 -44.37 23.69
CA ASN A 100 -13.67 -44.66 22.34
C ASN A 100 -13.38 -43.49 21.38
N VAL A 101 -13.53 -42.23 21.82
CA VAL A 101 -13.21 -41.05 21.01
C VAL A 101 -11.70 -40.93 20.74
N PHE A 102 -10.83 -41.23 21.71
CA PHE A 102 -9.38 -41.25 21.49
C PHE A 102 -8.99 -42.33 20.47
N VAL A 103 -9.51 -43.56 20.61
CA VAL A 103 -9.28 -44.65 19.65
C VAL A 103 -9.82 -44.30 18.26
N GLN A 104 -11.01 -43.69 18.16
CA GLN A 104 -11.59 -43.24 16.89
C GLN A 104 -10.69 -42.22 16.17
N GLY A 105 -10.12 -41.26 16.90
CA GLY A 105 -9.18 -40.28 16.32
C GLY A 105 -7.91 -40.93 15.74
N ILE A 106 -7.35 -41.91 16.45
CA ILE A 106 -6.19 -42.68 15.96
C ILE A 106 -6.55 -43.52 14.73
N LEU A 107 -7.73 -44.14 14.70
CA LEU A 107 -8.19 -44.92 13.54
C LEU A 107 -8.41 -44.05 12.30
N TYR A 108 -8.93 -42.83 12.48
CA TYR A 108 -9.03 -41.85 11.39
C TYR A 108 -7.64 -41.39 10.92
N ALA A 109 -6.73 -41.05 11.84
CA ALA A 109 -5.35 -40.70 11.48
C ALA A 109 -4.64 -41.85 10.71
N TYR A 110 -4.72 -43.08 11.21
CA TYR A 110 -4.17 -44.28 10.55
C TYR A 110 -4.75 -44.48 9.14
N SER A 111 -6.07 -44.36 8.99
CA SER A 111 -6.75 -44.57 7.70
C SER A 111 -6.36 -43.50 6.68
N ILE A 112 -6.36 -42.23 7.09
CA ILE A 112 -5.96 -41.09 6.25
C ILE A 112 -4.47 -41.20 5.88
N SER A 113 -3.59 -41.43 6.85
CA SER A 113 -2.14 -41.60 6.66
C SER A 113 -1.84 -42.76 5.69
N THR A 114 -2.55 -43.89 5.83
CA THR A 114 -2.43 -45.04 4.91
C THR A 114 -2.88 -44.66 3.50
N ILE A 115 -4.03 -43.99 3.32
CA ILE A 115 -4.51 -43.55 2.00
C ILE A 115 -3.50 -42.63 1.33
N ILE A 116 -2.95 -41.64 2.04
CA ILE A 116 -1.98 -40.69 1.48
C ILE A 116 -0.68 -41.43 1.09
N LYS A 117 -0.06 -42.15 2.03
CA LYS A 117 1.22 -42.83 1.83
C LYS A 117 1.15 -43.86 0.70
N THR A 118 0.12 -44.71 0.69
CA THR A 118 -0.06 -45.72 -0.38
C THR A 118 -0.30 -45.06 -1.74
N THR A 119 -1.17 -44.05 -1.82
CA THR A 119 -1.51 -43.40 -3.10
C THR A 119 -0.31 -42.64 -3.68
N MET A 120 0.31 -41.73 -2.92
CA MET A 120 1.45 -40.93 -3.41
C MET A 120 2.64 -41.81 -3.81
N ASN A 121 3.00 -42.80 -2.98
CA ASN A 121 4.11 -43.68 -3.30
C ASN A 121 3.78 -44.57 -4.52
N MET A 122 2.53 -45.06 -4.68
CA MET A 122 2.17 -45.84 -5.88
C MET A 122 2.31 -45.03 -7.17
N TYR A 123 1.89 -43.77 -7.19
CA TYR A 123 2.11 -42.88 -8.35
C TYR A 123 3.60 -42.76 -8.69
N MET A 124 4.45 -42.53 -7.68
CA MET A 124 5.91 -42.41 -7.85
C MET A 124 6.54 -43.72 -8.35
N SER A 125 6.23 -44.86 -7.73
CA SER A 125 6.81 -46.15 -8.09
C SER A 125 6.29 -46.70 -9.43
N MET A 126 5.08 -46.33 -9.85
CA MET A 126 4.53 -46.69 -11.16
C MET A 126 4.88 -45.66 -12.26
N GLN A 127 5.59 -44.58 -11.91
CA GLN A 127 5.95 -43.46 -12.80
C GLN A 127 4.72 -42.90 -13.56
N ARG A 128 3.57 -42.86 -12.89
CA ARG A 128 2.33 -42.31 -13.45
C ARG A 128 2.15 -40.85 -13.00
N PRO A 129 1.84 -39.89 -13.88
CA PRO A 129 1.56 -38.52 -13.47
C PRO A 129 0.26 -38.44 -12.67
N MET A 130 0.26 -37.57 -11.66
CA MET A 130 -0.93 -37.25 -10.86
C MET A 130 -1.72 -36.11 -11.50
N THR A 131 -3.06 -36.17 -11.47
CA THR A 131 -3.88 -35.03 -11.90
C THR A 131 -3.86 -33.92 -10.85
N LYS A 132 -4.00 -32.65 -11.26
CA LYS A 132 -4.12 -31.51 -10.31
C LYS A 132 -5.22 -31.74 -9.27
N THR A 133 -6.37 -32.30 -9.68
CA THR A 133 -7.47 -32.65 -8.78
C THR A 133 -7.06 -33.68 -7.73
N SER A 134 -6.34 -34.73 -8.12
CA SER A 134 -5.83 -35.75 -7.19
C SER A 134 -4.79 -35.17 -6.22
N VAL A 135 -3.91 -34.28 -6.68
CA VAL A 135 -2.95 -33.57 -5.83
C VAL A 135 -3.67 -32.70 -4.79
N LYS A 136 -4.61 -31.85 -5.23
CA LYS A 136 -5.42 -31.00 -4.34
C LYS A 136 -6.14 -31.84 -3.27
N ALA A 137 -6.81 -32.92 -3.68
CA ALA A 137 -7.51 -33.83 -2.77
C ALA A 137 -6.56 -34.51 -1.75
N LEU A 138 -5.38 -34.97 -2.16
CA LEU A 138 -4.38 -35.51 -1.23
C LEU A 138 -3.84 -34.46 -0.26
N CYS A 139 -3.66 -33.21 -0.70
CA CYS A 139 -3.27 -32.11 0.19
C CYS A 139 -4.36 -31.82 1.25
N ARG A 140 -5.65 -31.89 0.88
CA ARG A 140 -6.75 -31.81 1.86
C ARG A 140 -6.76 -32.97 2.86
N LEU A 141 -6.36 -34.18 2.45
CA LEU A 141 -6.16 -35.29 3.40
C LEU A 141 -4.98 -35.02 4.37
N VAL A 142 -3.88 -34.42 3.90
CA VAL A 142 -2.75 -34.01 4.75
C VAL A 142 -3.19 -32.94 5.77
N GLU A 143 -3.97 -31.94 5.35
CA GLU A 143 -4.56 -30.94 6.24
C GLU A 143 -5.42 -31.59 7.34
N LEU A 144 -6.29 -32.54 6.97
CA LEU A 144 -7.14 -33.27 7.92
C LEU A 144 -6.31 -34.12 8.91
N LEU A 145 -5.25 -34.78 8.45
CA LEU A 145 -4.35 -35.56 9.31
C LEU A 145 -3.67 -34.67 10.37
N LYS A 146 -3.22 -33.48 9.97
CA LYS A 146 -2.63 -32.50 10.89
C LYS A 146 -3.66 -31.77 11.76
N ALA A 147 -4.90 -31.63 11.32
CA ALA A 147 -5.99 -31.16 12.17
C ALA A 147 -6.28 -32.14 13.33
N VAL A 148 -6.22 -33.45 13.08
CA VAL A 148 -6.34 -34.48 14.13
C VAL A 148 -5.21 -34.36 15.16
N GLU A 149 -3.96 -34.25 14.71
CA GLU A 149 -2.80 -34.06 15.60
C GLU A 149 -2.93 -32.77 16.43
N HIS A 150 -3.28 -31.65 15.78
CA HIS A 150 -3.42 -30.36 16.46
C HIS A 150 -4.55 -30.38 17.50
N THR A 151 -5.63 -31.13 17.28
CA THR A 151 -6.71 -31.31 18.26
C THR A 151 -6.22 -32.04 19.51
N PHE A 152 -5.44 -33.11 19.36
CA PHE A 152 -4.78 -33.78 20.49
C PHE A 152 -3.78 -32.86 21.20
N HIS A 153 -3.02 -32.06 20.46
CA HIS A 153 -2.05 -31.13 21.04
C HIS A 153 -2.71 -30.00 21.85
N ARG A 154 -3.77 -29.37 21.30
CA ARG A 154 -4.53 -28.27 21.93
C ARG A 154 -5.10 -28.65 23.29
N ARG A 155 -5.51 -29.91 23.47
CA ARG A 155 -6.08 -30.44 24.72
C ARG A 155 -5.15 -31.40 25.46
N SER A 156 -3.84 -31.36 25.17
CA SER A 156 -2.83 -32.30 25.68
C SER A 156 -2.87 -32.53 27.19
N MET A 157 -3.12 -31.50 28.00
CA MET A 157 -3.22 -31.63 29.47
C MET A 157 -4.42 -32.49 29.91
N VAL A 158 -5.62 -32.20 29.39
CA VAL A 158 -6.85 -32.96 29.71
C VAL A 158 -6.80 -34.38 29.13
N VAL A 159 -6.11 -34.56 28.00
CA VAL A 159 -5.83 -35.87 27.41
C VAL A 159 -4.90 -36.68 28.32
N ALA A 160 -3.80 -36.11 28.83
CA ALA A 160 -2.86 -36.80 29.72
C ALA A 160 -3.51 -37.24 31.05
N ASP A 161 -4.34 -36.37 31.62
CA ASP A 161 -5.15 -36.67 32.81
C ASP A 161 -6.15 -37.82 32.53
N SER A 162 -6.96 -37.69 31.47
CA SER A 162 -7.93 -38.71 31.08
C SER A 162 -7.27 -40.07 30.75
N VAL A 163 -6.09 -40.09 30.13
CA VAL A 163 -5.33 -41.32 29.85
C VAL A 163 -5.01 -42.09 31.13
N SER A 164 -4.68 -41.40 32.22
CA SER A 164 -4.36 -42.04 33.50
C SER A 164 -5.59 -42.76 34.09
N HIS A 165 -6.74 -42.09 34.11
CA HIS A 165 -8.00 -42.67 34.59
C HIS A 165 -8.53 -43.80 33.69
N ILE A 166 -8.44 -43.66 32.36
CA ILE A 166 -8.84 -44.71 31.41
C ILE A 166 -7.94 -45.95 31.57
N THR A 167 -6.63 -45.76 31.74
CA THR A 167 -5.67 -46.85 31.98
C THR A 167 -6.06 -47.64 33.23
N GLN A 168 -6.32 -46.96 34.35
CA GLN A 168 -6.75 -47.60 35.61
C GLN A 168 -8.08 -48.36 35.47
N GLN A 169 -9.07 -47.81 34.74
CA GLN A 169 -10.35 -48.47 34.49
C GLN A 169 -10.17 -49.76 33.66
N LEU A 170 -9.37 -49.71 32.60
CA LEU A 170 -9.08 -50.86 31.73
C LEU A 170 -8.28 -51.94 32.48
N GLN A 171 -7.32 -51.55 33.33
CA GLN A 171 -6.61 -52.48 34.21
C GLN A 171 -7.56 -53.20 35.17
N SER A 172 -8.48 -52.48 35.80
CA SER A 172 -9.50 -53.09 36.69
C SER A 172 -10.39 -54.10 35.94
N GLN A 173 -10.81 -53.79 34.72
CA GLN A 173 -11.58 -54.73 33.88
C GLN A 173 -10.77 -55.99 33.52
N ALA A 174 -9.49 -55.85 33.15
CA ALA A 174 -8.62 -56.98 32.86
C ALA A 174 -8.33 -57.85 34.10
N LEU A 175 -8.05 -57.22 35.25
CA LEU A 175 -7.83 -57.90 36.53
C LEU A 175 -9.06 -58.70 36.97
N ASN A 176 -10.27 -58.16 36.82
CA ASN A 176 -11.51 -58.89 37.16
C ASN A 176 -11.70 -60.14 36.29
N ALA A 177 -11.42 -60.06 34.97
CA ALA A 177 -11.50 -61.22 34.07
C ALA A 177 -10.46 -62.30 34.42
N ILE A 178 -9.21 -61.90 34.71
CA ILE A 178 -8.13 -62.81 35.11
C ILE A 178 -8.42 -63.44 36.48
N GLY A 179 -8.93 -62.66 37.44
CA GLY A 179 -9.34 -63.14 38.77
C GLY A 179 -10.46 -64.18 38.69
N ASN A 180 -11.42 -64.03 37.78
CA ASN A 180 -12.46 -65.02 37.54
C ASN A 180 -11.91 -66.31 36.93
N ALA A 181 -10.97 -66.23 35.98
CA ALA A 181 -10.28 -67.40 35.43
C ALA A 181 -9.44 -68.12 36.49
N LYS A 182 -8.67 -67.37 37.30
CA LYS A 182 -7.87 -67.88 38.44
C LYS A 182 -8.73 -68.63 39.45
N LYS A 183 -9.88 -68.07 39.85
CA LYS A 183 -10.84 -68.74 40.76
C LYS A 183 -11.33 -70.08 40.18
N ARG A 184 -11.61 -70.16 38.88
CA ARG A 184 -12.01 -71.43 38.22
C ARG A 184 -10.90 -72.48 38.28
N VAL A 185 -9.65 -72.12 37.97
CA VAL A 185 -8.51 -73.05 38.05
C VAL A 185 -8.33 -73.59 39.46
N ILE A 186 -8.45 -72.73 40.48
CA ILE A 186 -8.32 -73.12 41.90
C ILE A 186 -9.47 -74.03 42.35
N SER A 187 -10.68 -73.89 41.78
CA SER A 187 -11.86 -74.68 42.17
C SER A 187 -11.85 -76.14 41.68
N ASP A 188 -11.05 -76.47 40.65
CA ASP A 188 -10.99 -77.81 40.08
C ASP A 188 -9.93 -78.67 40.81
N LYS A 189 -10.40 -79.64 41.60
CA LYS A 189 -9.57 -80.45 42.51
C LYS A 189 -8.59 -81.42 41.81
N LYS A 190 -8.55 -81.52 40.47
CA LYS A 190 -7.62 -82.43 39.77
C LYS A 190 -6.24 -81.78 39.60
N TYR A 191 -5.24 -82.31 40.29
CA TYR A 191 -3.84 -81.90 40.18
C TYR A 191 -3.22 -82.29 38.82
N SER A 192 -2.43 -81.39 38.25
CA SER A 192 -1.64 -81.60 37.02
C SER A 192 -0.59 -80.49 36.91
N GLU A 193 0.64 -80.83 36.49
CA GLU A 193 1.74 -79.86 36.33
C GLU A 193 1.37 -78.72 35.37
N GLN A 194 0.76 -79.05 34.23
CA GLN A 194 0.26 -78.07 33.25
C GLN A 194 -0.75 -77.07 33.84
N ARG A 195 -1.52 -77.49 34.86
CA ARG A 195 -2.46 -76.59 35.57
C ARG A 195 -1.74 -75.68 36.57
N LEU A 196 -0.67 -76.16 37.18
CA LEU A 196 0.19 -75.36 38.07
C LEU A 196 0.93 -74.27 37.27
N ASP A 197 1.40 -74.59 36.06
CA ASP A 197 1.97 -73.61 35.12
C ASP A 197 0.93 -72.57 34.68
N VAL A 198 -0.28 -73.00 34.29
CA VAL A 198 -1.38 -72.09 33.95
C VAL A 198 -1.76 -71.19 35.12
N LEU A 199 -1.88 -71.74 36.35
CA LEU A 199 -2.17 -70.94 37.54
C LEU A 199 -1.06 -69.92 37.83
N SER A 200 0.21 -70.34 37.73
CA SER A 200 1.38 -69.47 37.95
C SER A 200 1.46 -68.35 36.91
N SER A 201 1.15 -68.64 35.65
CA SER A 201 1.07 -67.63 34.59
C SER A 201 -0.06 -66.61 34.83
N LEU A 202 -1.23 -67.04 35.32
CA LEU A 202 -2.32 -66.12 35.67
C LEU A 202 -1.95 -65.21 36.86
N VAL A 203 -1.25 -65.73 37.88
CA VAL A 203 -0.72 -64.93 38.99
C VAL A 203 0.34 -63.93 38.51
N LEU A 204 1.21 -64.33 37.58
CA LEU A 204 2.19 -63.43 36.97
C LEU A 204 1.49 -62.29 36.19
N ALA A 205 0.44 -62.58 35.43
CA ALA A 205 -0.34 -61.57 34.72
C ALA A 205 -1.06 -60.59 35.66
N GLU A 206 -1.64 -61.09 36.76
CA GLU A 206 -2.29 -60.29 37.81
C GLU A 206 -1.29 -59.34 38.49
N ASN A 207 -0.12 -59.85 38.89
CA ASN A 207 0.95 -59.06 39.51
C ASN A 207 1.54 -58.01 38.55
N ALA A 208 1.63 -58.32 37.26
CA ALA A 208 2.13 -57.36 36.26
C ALA A 208 1.11 -56.24 35.98
N LEU A 209 -0.18 -56.57 35.89
CA LEU A 209 -1.29 -55.61 35.69
C LEU A 209 -1.57 -54.71 36.90
N SER A 210 -1.25 -55.12 38.12
CA SER A 210 -1.58 -54.38 39.35
C SER A 210 -0.78 -53.08 39.54
N GLY A 211 0.33 -52.90 38.82
CA GLY A 211 1.13 -51.67 38.83
C GLY A 211 1.01 -50.84 37.54
N PRO A 212 1.93 -49.90 37.26
CA PRO A 212 1.84 -49.03 36.09
C PRO A 212 1.91 -49.81 34.76
N SER A 213 1.13 -49.40 33.76
CA SER A 213 1.04 -50.05 32.44
C SER A 213 2.25 -49.76 31.52
N THR A 214 3.47 -50.09 31.96
CA THR A 214 4.69 -49.94 31.14
C THR A 214 4.77 -50.96 30.00
N LYS A 215 5.61 -50.72 28.99
CA LYS A 215 5.75 -51.58 27.80
C LYS A 215 6.16 -53.00 28.17
N GLU A 216 7.07 -53.13 29.13
CA GLU A 216 7.63 -54.39 29.63
C GLU A 216 6.57 -55.18 30.41
N ARG A 217 5.80 -54.52 31.28
CA ARG A 217 4.73 -55.15 32.05
C ARG A 217 3.62 -55.66 31.13
N ARG A 218 3.19 -54.87 30.14
CA ARG A 218 2.18 -55.30 29.16
C ARG A 218 2.67 -56.45 28.28
N LEU A 219 3.96 -56.48 27.92
CA LEU A 219 4.59 -57.64 27.26
C LEU A 219 4.55 -58.90 28.14
N VAL A 220 4.92 -58.79 29.43
CA VAL A 220 4.84 -59.91 30.38
C VAL A 220 3.40 -60.43 30.52
N VAL A 221 2.41 -59.54 30.60
CA VAL A 221 0.98 -59.91 30.63
C VAL A 221 0.57 -60.65 29.37
N SER A 222 0.99 -60.18 28.19
CA SER A 222 0.71 -60.84 26.91
C SER A 222 1.29 -62.26 26.85
N LEU A 223 2.57 -62.41 27.21
CA LEU A 223 3.26 -63.71 27.27
C LEU A 223 2.62 -64.65 28.31
N ALA A 224 2.29 -64.14 29.49
CA ALA A 224 1.64 -64.89 30.55
C ALA A 224 0.24 -65.37 30.12
N LEU A 225 -0.54 -64.56 29.42
CA LEU A 225 -1.85 -64.96 28.88
C LEU A 225 -1.74 -65.94 27.70
N CYS A 226 -0.67 -65.88 26.89
CA CYS A 226 -0.37 -66.91 25.88
C CYS A 226 -0.13 -68.30 26.48
N VAL A 227 0.31 -68.39 27.74
CA VAL A 227 0.39 -69.66 28.51
C VAL A 227 -0.93 -69.95 29.23
N GLY A 228 -1.48 -68.97 29.94
CA GLY A 228 -2.71 -69.10 30.74
C GLY A 228 -3.96 -69.46 29.93
N THR A 229 -3.94 -69.34 28.61
CA THR A 229 -5.01 -69.75 27.69
C THR A 229 -4.94 -71.20 27.21
N GLN A 230 -3.81 -71.92 27.44
CA GLN A 230 -3.53 -73.22 26.80
C GLN A 230 -4.38 -74.41 27.31
N LEU A 231 -5.29 -74.20 28.26
CA LEU A 231 -6.23 -75.22 28.76
C LEU A 231 -7.72 -74.82 28.63
N LYS A 232 -8.06 -73.86 27.74
CA LYS A 232 -9.43 -73.27 27.65
C LYS A 232 -9.93 -72.70 28.99
N THR A 233 -9.01 -72.13 29.76
CA THR A 233 -9.23 -71.53 31.09
C THR A 233 -10.24 -70.37 31.09
N PHE A 234 -10.34 -69.71 29.93
CA PHE A 234 -11.34 -68.70 29.61
C PHE A 234 -12.39 -69.32 28.69
N LYS A 235 -13.66 -68.98 28.91
CA LYS A 235 -14.70 -69.19 27.90
C LYS A 235 -14.41 -68.30 26.70
N ASP A 236 -14.80 -68.73 25.49
CA ASP A 236 -14.63 -67.92 24.28
C ASP A 236 -15.35 -66.56 24.38
N GLU A 237 -16.49 -66.52 25.08
CA GLU A 237 -17.26 -65.30 25.41
C GLU A 237 -16.51 -64.31 26.32
N GLU A 238 -15.58 -64.79 27.15
CA GLU A 238 -14.80 -63.94 28.09
C GLU A 238 -13.42 -63.58 27.51
N LEU A 239 -12.86 -64.44 26.67
CA LEU A 239 -11.56 -64.26 26.04
C LEU A 239 -11.56 -63.04 25.09
N PHE A 240 -12.59 -62.89 24.27
CA PHE A 240 -12.66 -61.79 23.30
C PHE A 240 -12.78 -60.40 23.96
N PRO A 241 -13.64 -60.17 24.98
CA PRO A 241 -13.63 -58.94 25.77
C PRO A 241 -12.27 -58.65 26.43
N LEU A 242 -11.61 -59.65 27.02
CA LEU A 242 -10.29 -59.47 27.64
C LEU A 242 -9.24 -59.03 26.60
N GLN A 243 -9.20 -59.67 25.43
CA GLN A 243 -8.31 -59.26 24.33
C GLN A 243 -8.61 -57.83 23.84
N LEU A 244 -9.88 -57.42 23.81
CA LEU A 244 -10.26 -56.06 23.43
C LEU A 244 -9.81 -55.02 24.47
N VAL A 245 -9.98 -55.31 25.76
CA VAL A 245 -9.53 -54.45 26.87
C VAL A 245 -8.01 -54.29 26.85
N LEU A 246 -7.25 -55.37 26.66
CA LEU A 246 -5.78 -55.32 26.57
C LEU A 246 -5.31 -54.52 25.34
N LYS A 247 -5.94 -54.71 24.17
CA LYS A 247 -5.66 -53.90 22.97
C LYS A 247 -5.98 -52.41 23.17
N LYS A 248 -7.06 -52.07 23.89
CA LYS A 248 -7.36 -50.69 24.27
C LYS A 248 -6.29 -50.14 25.23
N LEU A 249 -5.87 -50.93 26.21
CA LEU A 249 -4.85 -50.56 27.20
C LEU A 249 -3.50 -50.25 26.52
N ASP A 250 -3.06 -51.08 25.57
CA ASP A 250 -1.87 -50.82 24.74
C ASP A 250 -1.98 -49.52 23.93
N LEU A 251 -3.13 -49.27 23.30
CA LEU A 251 -3.37 -48.07 22.49
C LEU A 251 -3.38 -46.79 23.31
N ILE A 252 -4.02 -46.80 24.49
CA ILE A 252 -4.15 -45.64 25.37
C ILE A 252 -2.85 -45.36 26.11
N SER A 253 -2.13 -46.39 26.58
CA SER A 253 -0.84 -46.22 27.30
C SER A 253 0.24 -45.57 26.44
N GLU A 254 0.14 -45.68 25.10
CA GLU A 254 1.09 -45.09 24.14
C GLU A 254 0.48 -43.97 23.30
N LEU A 255 -0.69 -43.42 23.70
CA LEU A 255 -1.49 -42.49 22.88
C LEU A 255 -0.67 -41.40 22.18
N ARG A 256 0.22 -40.72 22.91
CA ARG A 256 1.06 -39.64 22.38
C ARG A 256 2.04 -40.12 21.31
N GLU A 257 2.70 -41.26 21.53
CA GLU A 257 3.63 -41.85 20.56
C GLU A 257 2.89 -42.36 19.33
N ARG A 258 1.72 -43.00 19.51
CA ARG A 258 0.88 -43.50 18.41
C ARG A 258 0.34 -42.36 17.55
N VAL A 259 -0.20 -41.30 18.15
CA VAL A 259 -0.68 -40.12 17.40
C VAL A 259 0.46 -39.49 16.60
N LYS A 260 1.63 -39.27 17.22
CA LYS A 260 2.81 -38.72 16.52
C LYS A 260 3.25 -39.60 15.35
N LEU A 261 3.29 -40.93 15.53
CA LEU A 261 3.70 -41.87 14.48
C LEU A 261 2.70 -41.92 13.30
N GLN A 262 1.40 -41.85 13.58
CA GLN A 262 0.38 -41.89 12.50
C GLN A 262 0.28 -40.57 11.74
N CYS A 263 0.42 -39.44 12.44
CA CYS A 263 0.40 -38.10 11.85
C CYS A 263 1.75 -37.63 11.30
N ASP A 264 2.78 -38.48 11.30
CA ASP A 264 4.08 -38.20 10.69
C ASP A 264 3.99 -38.16 9.15
N CYS A 265 4.24 -36.96 8.62
CA CYS A 265 4.25 -36.60 7.22
C CYS A 265 5.67 -36.46 6.61
N CYS A 266 6.72 -37.00 7.25
CA CYS A 266 8.10 -36.96 6.73
C CYS A 266 8.23 -37.40 5.25
N PHE A 267 7.35 -38.31 4.78
CA PHE A 267 7.27 -38.76 3.39
C PHE A 267 7.07 -37.62 2.37
N LEU A 268 6.53 -36.46 2.76
CA LEU A 268 6.36 -35.31 1.87
C LEU A 268 7.69 -34.75 1.34
N TYR A 269 8.83 -35.03 1.99
CA TYR A 269 10.15 -34.67 1.49
C TYR A 269 10.46 -35.28 0.11
N TRP A 270 9.93 -36.46 -0.21
CA TRP A 270 10.08 -37.08 -1.54
C TRP A 270 9.01 -36.64 -2.54
N HIS A 271 7.95 -35.97 -2.07
CA HIS A 271 6.81 -35.51 -2.87
C HIS A 271 6.71 -33.98 -2.95
N ARG A 272 7.80 -33.25 -2.67
CA ARG A 272 7.87 -31.76 -2.63
C ARG A 272 7.19 -31.06 -3.82
N ALA A 273 7.20 -31.67 -5.01
CA ALA A 273 6.53 -31.18 -6.22
C ALA A 273 4.99 -30.97 -6.08
N VAL A 274 4.34 -31.47 -5.02
CA VAL A 274 2.92 -31.16 -4.74
C VAL A 274 2.71 -29.77 -4.13
N PHE A 275 3.74 -29.20 -3.49
CA PHE A 275 3.61 -27.96 -2.71
C PHE A 275 3.29 -26.71 -3.56
N PRO A 276 3.86 -26.49 -4.76
CA PRO A 276 3.46 -25.40 -5.65
C PRO A 276 1.96 -25.45 -6.01
N ILE A 277 1.46 -26.65 -6.36
CA ILE A 277 0.05 -26.90 -6.74
C ILE A 277 -0.89 -26.67 -5.55
N TYR A 278 -0.41 -26.94 -4.33
CA TYR A 278 -1.14 -26.65 -3.10
C TYR A 278 -1.27 -25.14 -2.85
N LEU A 279 -0.17 -24.38 -2.98
CA LEU A 279 -0.20 -22.93 -2.78
C LEU A 279 -1.11 -22.23 -3.78
N ASP A 280 -1.10 -22.67 -5.05
CA ASP A 280 -2.05 -22.21 -6.07
C ASP A 280 -3.52 -22.47 -5.65
N ASP A 281 -3.83 -23.65 -5.08
CA ASP A 281 -5.19 -23.96 -4.60
C ASP A 281 -5.61 -23.09 -3.41
N VAL A 282 -4.68 -22.79 -2.50
CA VAL A 282 -4.94 -21.89 -1.36
C VAL A 282 -5.12 -20.45 -1.83
N TYR A 283 -4.34 -20.00 -2.82
CA TYR A 283 -4.47 -18.67 -3.44
C TYR A 283 -5.80 -18.50 -4.20
N ASP A 284 -6.30 -19.56 -4.84
CA ASP A 284 -7.61 -19.55 -5.48
C ASP A 284 -8.77 -19.58 -4.47
N ASN A 285 -8.58 -20.22 -3.31
CA ASN A 285 -9.60 -20.38 -2.27
C ASN A 285 -9.22 -19.63 -0.97
N ALA A 286 -9.12 -18.29 -1.04
CA ALA A 286 -8.64 -17.43 0.05
C ALA A 286 -9.36 -17.61 1.41
N VAL A 287 -10.64 -18.02 1.41
CA VAL A 287 -11.41 -18.33 2.63
C VAL A 287 -10.73 -19.42 3.49
N ASP A 288 -10.02 -20.35 2.85
CA ASP A 288 -9.34 -21.47 3.49
C ASP A 288 -7.88 -21.18 3.88
N ALA A 289 -7.43 -19.92 3.80
CA ALA A 289 -6.04 -19.51 4.02
C ALA A 289 -5.45 -19.99 5.35
N ALA A 290 -6.25 -20.11 6.42
CA ALA A 290 -5.80 -20.60 7.72
C ALA A 290 -5.24 -22.05 7.68
N ARG A 291 -5.70 -22.88 6.74
CA ARG A 291 -5.26 -24.29 6.63
C ARG A 291 -3.80 -24.43 6.22
N ILE A 292 -3.18 -23.37 5.69
CA ILE A 292 -1.75 -23.33 5.35
C ILE A 292 -0.84 -23.70 6.54
N HIS A 293 -1.28 -23.40 7.78
CA HIS A 293 -0.59 -23.77 9.01
C HIS A 293 -0.42 -25.30 9.15
N TYR A 294 -1.42 -26.07 8.71
CA TYR A 294 -1.35 -27.53 8.73
C TYR A 294 -0.36 -28.07 7.71
N MET A 295 -0.30 -27.48 6.50
CA MET A 295 0.68 -27.90 5.48
C MET A 295 2.12 -27.59 5.91
N PHE A 296 2.39 -26.39 6.45
CA PHE A 296 3.71 -26.07 7.00
C PHE A 296 4.07 -26.97 8.20
N SER A 297 3.09 -27.37 9.02
CA SER A 297 3.30 -28.38 10.06
C SER A 297 3.61 -29.77 9.51
N ALA A 298 3.07 -30.15 8.34
CA ALA A 298 3.36 -31.43 7.69
C ALA A 298 4.74 -31.44 7.01
N LEU A 299 5.14 -30.34 6.36
CA LEU A 299 6.49 -30.18 5.82
C LEU A 299 7.56 -30.24 6.93
N ARG A 300 7.26 -29.67 8.11
CA ARG A 300 8.14 -29.68 9.29
C ARG A 300 8.48 -31.08 9.82
N ASP A 301 7.66 -32.09 9.57
CA ASP A 301 7.93 -33.47 10.03
C ASP A 301 9.15 -34.11 9.36
N SER A 302 9.63 -33.56 8.24
CA SER A 302 10.87 -34.03 7.60
C SER A 302 12.13 -33.67 8.41
N VAL A 303 12.11 -32.57 9.18
CA VAL A 303 13.28 -32.04 9.90
C VAL A 303 13.90 -33.01 10.91
N PRO A 304 13.13 -33.69 11.79
CA PRO A 304 13.72 -34.64 12.71
C PRO A 304 14.48 -35.75 11.98
N SER A 305 14.02 -36.19 10.81
CA SER A 305 14.74 -37.17 9.98
C SER A 305 16.00 -36.57 9.34
N MET A 306 15.96 -35.30 8.92
CA MET A 306 17.10 -34.58 8.34
C MET A 306 18.22 -34.33 9.37
N LEU A 307 17.87 -34.08 10.64
CA LEU A 307 18.84 -33.98 11.75
C LEU A 307 19.58 -35.29 12.07
N HIS A 308 19.15 -36.43 11.52
CA HIS A 308 19.83 -37.72 11.64
C HIS A 308 20.50 -38.16 10.31
N ALA A 309 20.61 -37.25 9.33
CA ALA A 309 21.20 -37.53 8.03
C ALA A 309 22.72 -37.70 8.13
N LYS A 310 23.22 -38.90 7.80
CA LYS A 310 24.66 -39.22 7.79
C LYS A 310 25.34 -39.11 6.42
N HIS A 311 24.64 -38.60 5.41
CA HIS A 311 25.10 -38.58 4.02
C HIS A 311 25.75 -37.26 3.58
N MET A 312 25.76 -36.25 4.46
CA MET A 312 26.45 -34.97 4.25
C MET A 312 27.31 -34.64 5.48
N GLU A 313 28.30 -33.75 5.31
CA GLU A 313 29.27 -33.39 6.34
C GLU A 313 28.64 -32.63 7.51
N SER A 314 27.62 -31.81 7.24
CA SER A 314 26.74 -31.23 8.26
C SER A 314 25.27 -31.41 7.89
N CYS A 315 24.43 -31.65 8.90
CA CYS A 315 22.97 -31.63 8.76
C CYS A 315 22.43 -30.23 8.44
N ASP A 316 23.15 -29.17 8.84
CA ASP A 316 22.68 -27.78 8.67
C ASP A 316 22.60 -27.40 7.18
N GLN A 317 23.54 -27.85 6.35
CA GLN A 317 23.50 -27.66 4.89
C GLN A 317 22.22 -28.23 4.25
N LEU A 318 21.73 -29.37 4.76
CA LEU A 318 20.49 -30.00 4.29
C LEU A 318 19.26 -29.17 4.70
N LEU A 319 19.30 -28.60 5.91
CA LEU A 319 18.21 -27.77 6.44
C LEU A 319 18.15 -26.40 5.76
N GLU A 320 19.28 -25.74 5.54
CA GLU A 320 19.35 -24.47 4.82
C GLU A 320 18.88 -24.60 3.37
N SER A 321 19.33 -25.65 2.66
CA SER A 321 18.90 -25.93 1.29
C SER A 321 17.38 -26.16 1.21
N TYR A 322 16.81 -26.88 2.18
CA TYR A 322 15.38 -27.16 2.23
C TYR A 322 14.53 -25.95 2.68
N ASP A 323 15.01 -25.14 3.63
CA ASP A 323 14.36 -23.87 3.98
C ASP A 323 14.30 -22.94 2.77
N LYS A 324 15.43 -22.79 2.08
CA LYS A 324 15.54 -21.97 0.86
C LYS A 324 14.59 -22.45 -0.24
N GLU A 325 14.58 -23.74 -0.58
CA GLU A 325 13.68 -24.30 -1.59
C GLU A 325 12.20 -24.04 -1.27
N ILE A 326 11.77 -24.34 -0.03
CA ILE A 326 10.37 -24.16 0.38
C ILE A 326 9.99 -22.67 0.42
N MET A 327 10.90 -21.79 0.84
CA MET A 327 10.68 -20.34 0.86
C MET A 327 10.66 -19.74 -0.55
N GLU A 328 11.48 -20.21 -1.49
CA GLU A 328 11.44 -19.77 -2.89
C GLU A 328 10.10 -20.13 -3.54
N VAL A 329 9.64 -21.38 -3.37
CA VAL A 329 8.32 -21.82 -3.84
C VAL A 329 7.20 -21.02 -3.18
N PHE A 330 7.30 -20.74 -1.87
CA PHE A 330 6.30 -19.95 -1.13
C PHE A 330 6.22 -18.49 -1.59
N ASN A 331 7.37 -17.87 -1.90
CA ASN A 331 7.42 -16.53 -2.45
C ASN A 331 6.74 -16.49 -3.83
N GLU A 332 7.20 -17.33 -4.76
CA GLU A 332 6.72 -17.34 -6.16
C GLU A 332 5.22 -17.68 -6.28
N HIS A 333 4.77 -18.70 -5.56
CA HIS A 333 3.41 -19.24 -5.73
C HIS A 333 2.35 -18.57 -4.87
N LEU A 334 2.73 -17.86 -3.79
CA LEU A 334 1.77 -17.16 -2.93
C LEU A 334 2.12 -15.68 -2.69
N LEU A 335 3.26 -15.37 -2.08
CA LEU A 335 3.52 -14.01 -1.60
C LEU A 335 3.64 -13.00 -2.75
N ASP A 336 4.40 -13.31 -3.80
CA ASP A 336 4.58 -12.42 -4.96
C ASP A 336 3.27 -12.23 -5.74
N LYS A 337 2.40 -13.24 -5.78
CA LYS A 337 1.07 -13.14 -6.40
C LYS A 337 0.15 -12.23 -5.59
N LEU A 338 0.14 -12.38 -4.26
CA LEU A 338 -0.59 -11.49 -3.35
C LEU A 338 -0.11 -10.05 -3.49
N CYS A 339 1.22 -9.82 -3.45
CA CYS A 339 1.82 -8.50 -3.62
C CYS A 339 1.38 -7.84 -4.94
N LYS A 340 1.54 -8.53 -6.08
CA LYS A 340 1.23 -8.00 -7.41
C LYS A 340 -0.26 -7.72 -7.63
N GLU A 341 -1.15 -8.62 -7.20
CA GLU A 341 -2.60 -8.38 -7.39
C GLU A 341 -3.15 -7.31 -6.43
N ILE A 342 -2.60 -7.16 -5.22
CA ILE A 342 -2.98 -6.06 -4.31
C ILE A 342 -2.47 -4.72 -4.81
N GLU A 343 -1.20 -4.63 -5.23
CA GLU A 343 -0.62 -3.44 -5.84
C GLU A 343 -1.43 -2.98 -7.07
N LYS A 344 -1.87 -3.93 -7.90
CA LYS A 344 -2.71 -3.71 -9.08
C LYS A 344 -4.14 -3.30 -8.72
N ASP A 345 -4.77 -3.93 -7.72
CA ASP A 345 -6.11 -3.58 -7.24
C ASP A 345 -6.14 -2.16 -6.62
N LEU A 346 -5.12 -1.80 -5.83
CA LEU A 346 -4.95 -0.47 -5.27
C LEU A 346 -4.76 0.59 -6.39
N ARG A 347 -3.87 0.32 -7.36
CA ARG A 347 -3.69 1.20 -8.53
C ARG A 347 -4.99 1.39 -9.30
N LEU A 348 -5.69 0.30 -9.64
CA LEU A 348 -6.96 0.37 -10.38
C LEU A 348 -8.03 1.13 -9.59
N SER A 349 -8.07 0.99 -8.26
CA SER A 349 -9.04 1.67 -7.39
C SER A 349 -8.85 3.19 -7.40
N VAL A 350 -7.61 3.69 -7.27
CA VAL A 350 -7.31 5.14 -7.35
C VAL A 350 -7.59 5.68 -8.76
N HIS A 351 -7.23 4.93 -9.80
CA HIS A 351 -7.40 5.33 -11.20
C HIS A 351 -8.80 4.98 -11.77
N THR A 352 -9.80 4.73 -10.93
CA THR A 352 -11.19 4.48 -11.36
C THR A 352 -11.76 5.64 -12.19
N HIS A 353 -11.37 6.87 -11.87
CA HIS A 353 -11.75 8.08 -12.61
C HIS A 353 -11.26 8.10 -14.07
N LEU A 354 -10.19 7.35 -14.40
CA LEU A 354 -9.63 7.24 -15.75
C LEU A 354 -10.35 6.24 -16.68
N LYS A 355 -11.42 5.57 -16.21
CA LYS A 355 -12.24 4.62 -16.99
C LYS A 355 -11.44 3.53 -17.73
N LEU A 356 -10.46 2.93 -17.05
CA LEU A 356 -9.71 1.78 -17.57
C LEU A 356 -10.50 0.47 -17.36
N ASP A 357 -11.22 0.08 -18.40
CA ASP A 357 -12.07 -1.12 -18.56
C ASP A 357 -13.27 -1.27 -17.62
N ASP A 358 -14.43 -1.60 -18.21
CA ASP A 358 -15.65 -2.07 -17.53
C ASP A 358 -15.44 -3.49 -16.93
N ARG A 359 -14.59 -3.57 -15.90
CA ARG A 359 -14.38 -4.78 -15.08
C ARG A 359 -15.59 -5.03 -14.19
N ASN A 360 -16.66 -5.52 -14.81
CA ASN A 360 -17.89 -5.92 -14.13
C ASN A 360 -17.56 -6.87 -12.95
N PRO A 361 -17.83 -6.47 -11.69
CA PRO A 361 -17.47 -7.26 -10.50
C PRO A 361 -18.05 -8.68 -10.51
N PHE A 362 -19.22 -8.86 -11.14
CA PHE A 362 -19.91 -10.14 -11.27
C PHE A 362 -19.31 -11.07 -12.33
N LYS A 363 -18.42 -10.57 -13.21
CA LYS A 363 -17.71 -11.39 -14.21
C LYS A 363 -16.28 -11.78 -13.79
N VAL A 364 -15.58 -10.88 -13.11
CA VAL A 364 -14.17 -11.09 -12.72
C VAL A 364 -14.05 -11.79 -11.36
N GLY A 365 -15.02 -11.56 -10.45
CA GLY A 365 -15.02 -12.11 -9.10
C GLY A 365 -13.99 -11.42 -8.20
N MET A 366 -14.44 -10.67 -7.21
CA MET A 366 -13.53 -10.13 -6.19
C MET A 366 -13.07 -11.27 -5.26
N LYS A 367 -11.80 -11.65 -5.34
CA LYS A 367 -11.17 -12.53 -4.36
C LYS A 367 -11.00 -11.78 -3.05
N ASP A 368 -11.62 -12.26 -1.97
CA ASP A 368 -11.44 -11.68 -0.63
C ASP A 368 -10.11 -12.13 -0.02
N LEU A 369 -9.05 -11.40 -0.37
CA LEU A 369 -7.68 -11.63 0.13
C LEU A 369 -7.47 -11.21 1.60
N ALA A 370 -8.43 -10.53 2.25
CA ALA A 370 -8.28 -10.07 3.63
C ALA A 370 -8.04 -11.23 4.62
N HIS A 371 -8.56 -12.42 4.29
CA HIS A 371 -8.36 -13.67 5.02
C HIS A 371 -6.88 -14.08 5.18
N PHE A 372 -5.96 -13.64 4.29
CA PHE A 372 -4.53 -13.88 4.44
C PHE A 372 -3.87 -12.95 5.49
N PHE A 373 -4.47 -11.79 5.77
CA PHE A 373 -3.90 -10.77 6.65
C PHE A 373 -4.38 -10.87 8.11
N SER A 374 -5.47 -11.59 8.36
CA SER A 374 -5.90 -12.00 9.70
C SER A 374 -5.17 -13.24 10.24
N LEU A 375 -4.31 -13.86 9.42
CA LEU A 375 -3.54 -15.04 9.84
C LEU A 375 -2.46 -14.71 10.88
N LYS A 376 -2.30 -15.64 11.83
CA LYS A 376 -1.17 -15.63 12.77
C LYS A 376 0.14 -15.99 12.07
N PRO A 377 1.31 -15.63 12.65
CA PRO A 377 2.61 -15.98 12.07
C PRO A 377 2.76 -17.49 11.89
N ILE A 378 3.06 -17.91 10.65
CA ILE A 378 3.31 -19.32 10.32
C ILE A 378 4.70 -19.67 10.84
N ARG A 379 4.79 -20.70 11.69
CA ARG A 379 6.10 -21.21 12.16
C ARG A 379 6.64 -22.26 11.20
N PHE A 380 7.80 -21.98 10.61
CA PHE A 380 8.58 -22.92 9.83
C PHE A 380 9.99 -23.01 10.43
N PHE A 381 10.32 -24.17 10.99
CA PHE A 381 11.57 -24.41 11.72
C PHE A 381 11.82 -23.38 12.85
N ASN A 382 12.84 -22.54 12.67
CA ASN A 382 13.26 -21.43 13.53
C ASN A 382 12.76 -20.06 13.05
N ARG A 383 12.04 -20.02 11.93
CA ARG A 383 11.48 -18.80 11.31
C ARG A 383 9.99 -18.64 11.63
N PHE A 384 9.60 -17.40 11.85
CA PHE A 384 8.19 -16.99 11.86
C PHE A 384 7.91 -16.16 10.61
N ILE A 385 6.94 -16.60 9.82
CA ILE A 385 6.57 -16.00 8.53
C ILE A 385 5.27 -15.24 8.74
N HIS A 386 5.33 -13.91 8.65
CA HIS A 386 4.17 -13.04 8.83
C HIS A 386 3.73 -12.46 7.48
N ILE A 387 2.70 -13.05 6.86
CA ILE A 387 2.23 -12.67 5.51
C ILE A 387 1.87 -11.18 5.45
N LYS A 388 1.12 -10.68 6.43
CA LYS A 388 0.79 -9.25 6.57
C LYS A 388 2.02 -8.34 6.52
N ALA A 389 3.00 -8.57 7.39
CA ALA A 389 4.21 -7.74 7.44
C ALA A 389 5.04 -7.80 6.15
N TYR A 390 5.10 -8.96 5.49
CA TYR A 390 5.78 -9.11 4.20
C TYR A 390 5.12 -8.25 3.11
N VAL A 391 3.80 -8.33 2.96
CA VAL A 391 3.05 -7.55 1.97
C VAL A 391 3.10 -6.05 2.30
N THR A 392 2.94 -5.66 3.56
CA THR A 392 3.15 -4.26 4.00
C THR A 392 4.53 -3.76 3.62
N HIS A 393 5.60 -4.49 3.93
CA HIS A 393 6.97 -4.07 3.60
C HIS A 393 7.21 -3.98 2.08
N TYR A 394 6.66 -4.91 1.30
CA TYR A 394 6.72 -4.84 -0.16
C TYR A 394 6.05 -3.57 -0.69
N LEU A 395 4.82 -3.27 -0.25
CA LEU A 395 4.09 -2.08 -0.70
C LEU A 395 4.77 -0.79 -0.21
N ASP A 396 5.23 -0.74 1.04
CA ASP A 396 5.95 0.41 1.59
C ASP A 396 7.21 0.73 0.77
N LYS A 397 8.04 -0.28 0.49
CA LYS A 397 9.25 -0.15 -0.33
C LYS A 397 8.93 0.25 -1.77
N THR A 398 7.91 -0.37 -2.37
CA THR A 398 7.52 -0.09 -3.76
C THR A 398 6.99 1.32 -3.90
N PHE A 399 6.06 1.75 -3.04
CA PHE A 399 5.51 3.11 -3.06
C PHE A 399 6.60 4.14 -2.75
N TYR A 400 7.46 3.93 -1.75
CA TYR A 400 8.57 4.84 -1.46
C TYR A 400 9.50 5.01 -2.67
N ASN A 401 9.96 3.91 -3.27
CA ASN A 401 10.81 3.96 -4.45
C ASN A 401 10.14 4.65 -5.64
N LEU A 402 8.85 4.42 -5.89
CA LEU A 402 8.12 5.08 -6.97
C LEU A 402 7.95 6.59 -6.70
N THR A 403 7.64 7.01 -5.47
CA THR A 403 7.62 8.44 -5.11
C THR A 403 9.00 9.10 -5.26
N THR A 404 10.11 8.39 -5.00
CA THR A 404 11.45 8.95 -5.27
C THR A 404 11.78 9.13 -6.76
N VAL A 405 11.10 8.41 -7.67
CA VAL A 405 11.25 8.58 -9.12
C VAL A 405 10.31 9.68 -9.66
N ALA A 406 9.08 9.76 -9.13
CA ALA A 406 8.08 10.75 -9.49
C ALA A 406 7.51 11.42 -8.23
N LEU A 407 8.13 12.53 -7.81
CA LEU A 407 7.75 13.25 -6.59
C LEU A 407 6.33 13.85 -6.67
N HIS A 408 5.79 14.14 -7.86
CA HIS A 408 4.44 14.67 -8.03
C HIS A 408 3.34 13.64 -7.72
N ASP A 409 3.58 12.35 -7.96
CA ASP A 409 2.62 11.27 -7.70
C ASP A 409 2.45 10.93 -6.20
N TRP A 410 3.07 11.69 -5.30
CA TRP A 410 3.06 11.45 -3.85
C TRP A 410 1.62 11.34 -3.28
N ALA A 411 0.71 12.17 -3.78
CA ALA A 411 -0.70 12.17 -3.37
C ALA A 411 -1.39 10.86 -3.77
N THR A 412 -1.21 10.42 -5.02
CA THR A 412 -1.72 9.16 -5.56
C THR A 412 -1.24 7.95 -4.75
N TYR A 413 0.05 7.93 -4.36
CA TYR A 413 0.58 6.86 -3.50
C TYR A 413 0.09 6.97 -2.04
N SER A 414 -0.20 8.17 -1.55
CA SER A 414 -0.84 8.37 -0.23
C SER A 414 -2.27 7.81 -0.21
N GLU A 415 -3.06 8.05 -1.26
CA GLU A 415 -4.38 7.44 -1.42
C GLU A 415 -4.31 5.91 -1.48
N MET A 416 -3.33 5.33 -2.18
CA MET A 416 -3.12 3.87 -2.17
C MET A 416 -2.79 3.33 -0.77
N ARG A 417 -2.02 4.04 0.06
CA ARG A 417 -1.76 3.66 1.47
C ARG A 417 -3.04 3.67 2.31
N ASN A 418 -3.87 4.70 2.14
CA ASN A 418 -5.15 4.82 2.82
C ASN A 418 -6.13 3.70 2.42
N LEU A 419 -6.24 3.40 1.12
CA LEU A 419 -7.05 2.29 0.62
C LEU A 419 -6.53 0.92 1.09
N ALA A 420 -5.21 0.71 1.15
CA ALA A 420 -4.61 -0.52 1.70
C ALA A 420 -4.95 -0.70 3.19
N THR A 421 -4.95 0.39 3.95
CA THR A 421 -5.35 0.41 5.36
C THR A 421 -6.84 0.06 5.52
N GLN A 422 -7.72 0.72 4.75
CA GLN A 422 -9.18 0.51 4.86
C GLN A 422 -9.64 -0.86 4.37
N ARG A 423 -9.12 -1.33 3.22
CA ARG A 423 -9.62 -2.55 2.54
C ARG A 423 -8.96 -3.84 3.02
N TYR A 424 -7.69 -3.78 3.44
CA TYR A 424 -6.90 -4.95 3.84
C TYR A 424 -6.38 -4.89 5.28
N GLY A 425 -6.64 -3.81 6.02
CA GLY A 425 -6.13 -3.61 7.37
C GLY A 425 -4.61 -3.45 7.43
N LEU A 426 -3.95 -3.11 6.32
CA LEU A 426 -2.51 -2.97 6.22
C LEU A 426 -2.09 -1.57 6.70
N THR A 427 -1.70 -1.45 7.97
CA THR A 427 -1.05 -0.23 8.48
C THR A 427 0.28 -0.05 7.77
N MET A 428 0.39 1.01 6.97
CA MET A 428 1.60 1.37 6.21
C MET A 428 2.30 2.56 6.86
N THR A 429 3.59 2.74 6.55
CA THR A 429 4.36 3.88 7.07
C THR A 429 4.04 5.16 6.27
N GLU A 430 4.12 6.34 6.87
CA GLU A 430 4.05 7.58 6.08
C GLU A 430 5.36 7.85 5.34
N ALA A 431 5.27 8.42 4.14
CA ALA A 431 6.44 8.76 3.34
C ALA A 431 6.95 10.16 3.71
N HIS A 432 7.89 10.24 4.67
CA HIS A 432 8.59 11.48 5.02
C HIS A 432 9.65 11.88 3.97
N LEU A 433 9.24 11.91 2.69
CA LEU A 433 10.03 12.48 1.61
C LEU A 433 9.84 14.00 1.58
N PRO A 434 10.87 14.80 1.25
CA PRO A 434 10.69 16.22 0.99
C PRO A 434 9.71 16.39 -0.18
N SER A 435 8.52 16.90 0.10
CA SER A 435 7.51 17.12 -0.92
C SER A 435 7.96 18.25 -1.85
N GLN A 436 8.04 17.97 -3.15
CA GLN A 436 7.82 19.03 -4.14
C GLN A 436 6.36 19.44 -4.00
N THR A 437 6.11 20.56 -3.31
CA THR A 437 4.77 21.05 -2.96
C THR A 437 3.94 21.54 -4.16
N LEU A 438 4.45 21.40 -5.38
CA LEU A 438 3.85 21.90 -6.61
C LEU A 438 3.94 20.83 -7.69
N GLU A 439 2.79 20.38 -8.20
CA GLU A 439 2.68 19.37 -9.27
C GLU A 439 3.39 19.81 -10.58
N GLN A 440 3.65 21.11 -10.77
CA GLN A 440 4.31 21.67 -11.96
C GLN A 440 5.24 22.87 -11.64
N GLY A 441 5.88 22.93 -10.46
CA GLY A 441 6.62 24.11 -9.99
C GLY A 441 8.13 23.93 -9.79
N LEU A 442 8.89 25.01 -10.02
CA LEU A 442 10.27 25.18 -9.51
C LEU A 442 10.26 25.22 -7.97
N ASP A 443 11.31 24.68 -7.35
CA ASP A 443 11.47 24.72 -5.89
C ASP A 443 11.55 26.18 -5.39
N VAL A 444 10.75 26.50 -4.37
CA VAL A 444 10.74 27.82 -3.73
C VAL A 444 12.14 28.18 -3.21
N LEU A 445 12.89 27.21 -2.68
CA LEU A 445 14.27 27.42 -2.23
C LEU A 445 15.24 27.70 -3.39
N GLU A 446 15.01 27.12 -4.57
CA GLU A 446 15.77 27.42 -5.78
C GLU A 446 15.46 28.84 -6.30
N ILE A 447 14.19 29.25 -6.28
CA ILE A 447 13.76 30.61 -6.63
C ILE A 447 14.35 31.63 -5.63
N MET A 448 14.33 31.35 -4.33
CA MET A 448 14.94 32.22 -3.31
C MET A 448 16.45 32.37 -3.50
N ARG A 449 17.17 31.26 -3.77
CA ARG A 449 18.63 31.30 -4.05
C ARG A 449 18.95 32.08 -5.33
N ASN A 450 18.10 31.98 -6.35
CA ASN A 450 18.30 32.57 -7.67
C ASN A 450 17.35 33.76 -7.96
N ILE A 451 16.95 34.52 -6.94
CA ILE A 451 15.92 35.57 -7.08
C ILE A 451 16.28 36.63 -8.13
N HIS A 452 17.58 36.94 -8.27
CA HIS A 452 18.12 37.85 -9.29
C HIS A 452 17.91 37.34 -10.72
N VAL A 453 17.95 36.01 -10.94
CA VAL A 453 17.64 35.38 -12.22
C VAL A 453 16.13 35.38 -12.48
N PHE A 454 15.33 35.07 -11.46
CA PHE A 454 13.86 35.05 -11.55
C PHE A 454 13.32 36.43 -11.94
N VAL A 455 13.68 37.45 -11.17
CA VAL A 455 13.25 38.85 -11.35
C VAL A 455 13.66 39.43 -12.72
N SER A 456 14.75 38.93 -13.30
CA SER A 456 15.25 39.35 -14.63
C SER A 456 14.69 38.54 -15.82
N ARG A 457 14.05 37.38 -15.61
CA ARG A 457 13.57 36.50 -16.69
C ARG A 457 12.05 36.35 -16.73
N TYR A 458 11.37 36.61 -15.62
CA TYR A 458 9.91 36.54 -15.52
C TYR A 458 9.33 37.95 -15.47
N LEU A 459 8.31 38.21 -16.28
CA LEU A 459 7.57 39.46 -16.28
C LEU A 459 6.29 39.32 -15.46
N TYR A 460 6.05 40.26 -14.55
CA TYR A 460 4.83 40.28 -13.75
C TYR A 460 3.64 40.77 -14.58
N ASN A 461 2.49 40.11 -14.42
CA ASN A 461 1.20 40.50 -14.98
C ASN A 461 0.23 40.79 -13.84
N LEU A 462 -0.27 42.03 -13.79
CA LEU A 462 -1.10 42.52 -12.69
C LEU A 462 -2.50 41.90 -12.70
N ASN A 463 -3.04 41.65 -13.89
CA ASN A 463 -4.42 41.23 -14.11
C ASN A 463 -4.62 39.74 -13.81
N ASN A 464 -3.70 38.89 -14.29
CA ASN A 464 -3.74 37.45 -14.05
C ASN A 464 -3.03 37.03 -12.74
N GLN A 465 -2.49 37.99 -11.99
CA GLN A 465 -1.72 37.78 -10.75
C GLN A 465 -0.58 36.75 -10.87
N GLY A 466 0.02 36.64 -12.06
CA GLY A 466 1.00 35.62 -12.41
C GLY A 466 2.28 36.19 -13.01
N THR A 467 3.35 35.38 -13.04
CA THR A 467 4.62 35.71 -13.70
C THR A 467 4.79 34.88 -14.95
N VAL A 468 5.07 35.52 -16.09
CA VAL A 468 5.26 34.85 -17.38
C VAL A 468 6.75 34.77 -17.70
N PHE A 469 7.24 33.57 -18.01
CA PHE A 469 8.64 33.36 -18.40
C PHE A 469 8.92 33.96 -19.79
N THR A 470 10.02 34.71 -19.91
CA THR A 470 10.50 35.22 -21.21
C THR A 470 11.82 34.57 -21.61
N GLY A 471 11.86 33.98 -22.80
CA GLY A 471 13.08 33.40 -23.37
C GLY A 471 14.03 34.49 -23.87
N TYR A 472 15.34 34.25 -23.68
CA TYR A 472 16.50 35.12 -23.99
C TYR A 472 16.25 36.34 -24.90
N CYS A 473 16.65 37.51 -24.41
CA CYS A 473 16.42 38.80 -25.06
C CYS A 473 17.61 39.24 -25.94
N PHE A 474 17.33 39.64 -27.18
CA PHE A 474 18.25 40.36 -28.07
C PHE A 474 17.45 41.22 -29.09
N LEU A 475 18.17 42.14 -29.78
CA LEU A 475 17.82 42.90 -31.01
C LEU A 475 17.11 44.28 -30.91
N LEU A 476 17.93 45.31 -31.20
CA LEU A 476 17.85 46.35 -32.26
C LEU A 476 16.73 47.43 -32.32
N ASP A 477 17.13 48.58 -32.90
CA ASP A 477 16.52 49.93 -32.92
C ASP A 477 15.57 50.28 -34.09
N LEU A 478 14.65 51.28 -33.90
CA LEU A 478 14.36 52.46 -34.79
C LEU A 478 13.15 53.39 -34.36
N HIS A 479 13.37 54.72 -34.19
CA HIS A 479 12.58 55.90 -34.73
C HIS A 479 11.01 56.07 -34.62
N ARG A 480 10.32 57.23 -34.33
CA ARG A 480 10.61 58.68 -33.95
C ARG A 480 9.36 59.52 -33.48
N GLU A 481 9.61 60.67 -32.80
CA GLU A 481 9.03 62.04 -32.95
C GLU A 481 8.55 62.85 -31.67
N GLY A 482 9.42 63.46 -30.84
CA GLY A 482 8.99 64.56 -29.91
C GLY A 482 10.04 65.32 -29.05
N LYS A 483 9.79 65.47 -27.73
CA LYS A 483 10.58 66.27 -26.73
C LYS A 483 11.28 65.40 -25.68
N ALA A 484 10.53 64.52 -25.00
CA ALA A 484 11.08 63.46 -24.16
C ALA A 484 12.05 62.57 -24.98
N GLU A 485 11.79 62.43 -26.28
CA GLU A 485 12.72 61.78 -27.21
C GLU A 485 14.00 62.56 -27.52
N LYS A 486 14.02 63.90 -27.43
CA LYS A 486 15.29 64.64 -27.57
C LYS A 486 16.24 64.27 -26.43
N PHE A 487 15.68 63.99 -25.25
CA PHE A 487 16.40 63.42 -24.12
C PHE A 487 16.82 61.96 -24.38
N ASN A 488 15.92 61.07 -24.85
CA ASN A 488 16.28 59.69 -25.20
C ASN A 488 17.40 59.61 -26.25
N ARG A 489 17.35 60.47 -27.28
CA ARG A 489 18.39 60.62 -28.31
C ARG A 489 19.67 61.26 -27.80
N GLY A 490 19.57 62.21 -26.86
CA GLY A 490 20.70 62.81 -26.19
C GLY A 490 21.49 61.76 -25.40
N ILE A 491 20.80 60.92 -24.63
CA ILE A 491 21.42 59.84 -23.85
C ILE A 491 22.02 58.75 -24.74
N ARG A 492 21.39 58.39 -25.88
CA ARG A 492 21.99 57.48 -26.87
C ARG A 492 23.33 57.98 -27.44
N LYS A 493 23.64 59.28 -27.37
CA LYS A 493 24.95 59.84 -27.74
C LYS A 493 26.00 59.78 -26.63
N LEU A 494 25.62 59.48 -25.38
CA LEU A 494 26.55 59.34 -24.25
C LEU A 494 27.25 57.97 -24.22
N GLY A 495 26.81 57.02 -25.06
CA GLY A 495 27.37 55.68 -25.19
C GLY A 495 26.29 54.62 -25.34
N ILE A 496 26.65 53.54 -26.00
CA ILE A 496 25.89 52.29 -26.07
C ILE A 496 26.77 51.24 -25.40
N THR A 497 26.19 50.38 -24.55
CA THR A 497 26.93 49.32 -23.87
C THR A 497 27.29 48.17 -24.83
N PRO A 498 28.21 47.25 -24.48
CA PRO A 498 28.63 46.16 -25.36
C PRO A 498 27.46 45.30 -25.88
N ASP A 499 26.38 45.20 -25.10
CA ASP A 499 25.16 44.45 -25.42
C ASP A 499 24.15 45.23 -26.29
N GLY A 500 24.52 46.40 -26.80
CA GLY A 500 23.70 47.21 -27.71
C GLY A 500 22.59 48.03 -27.02
N GLN A 501 22.63 48.20 -25.70
CA GLN A 501 21.61 48.93 -24.94
C GLN A 501 22.03 50.38 -24.65
N SER A 502 21.06 51.31 -24.62
CA SER A 502 21.30 52.65 -24.07
C SER A 502 21.15 52.66 -22.55
N TYR A 503 21.74 53.65 -21.88
CA TYR A 503 21.60 53.80 -20.42
C TYR A 503 20.13 53.94 -19.95
N LEU A 504 19.22 54.42 -20.80
CA LEU A 504 17.78 54.44 -20.51
C LEU A 504 17.14 53.06 -20.59
N ASP A 505 17.57 52.20 -21.52
CA ASP A 505 17.07 50.83 -21.61
C ASP A 505 17.50 50.01 -20.38
N GLN A 506 18.74 50.21 -19.92
CA GLN A 506 19.23 49.64 -18.67
C GLN A 506 18.45 50.16 -17.46
N PHE A 507 18.16 51.46 -17.41
CA PHE A 507 17.39 52.04 -16.30
C PHE A 507 15.94 51.55 -16.30
N ARG A 508 15.30 51.42 -17.47
CA ARG A 508 13.98 50.78 -17.62
C ARG A 508 14.01 49.33 -17.14
N GLN A 509 15.00 48.54 -17.53
CA GLN A 509 15.15 47.15 -17.09
C GLN A 509 15.30 47.05 -15.56
N LEU A 510 16.10 47.92 -14.94
CA LEU A 510 16.24 47.97 -13.48
C LEU A 510 14.91 48.31 -12.79
N ILE A 511 14.14 49.26 -13.34
CA ILE A 511 12.81 49.61 -12.82
C ILE A 511 11.82 48.44 -12.98
N SER A 512 11.82 47.75 -14.13
CA SER A 512 11.02 46.53 -14.35
C SER A 512 11.41 45.42 -13.36
N GLN A 513 12.71 45.20 -13.11
CA GLN A 513 13.20 44.23 -12.12
C GLN A 513 12.70 44.59 -10.70
N ILE A 514 12.80 45.86 -10.28
CA ILE A 514 12.26 46.31 -8.99
C ILE A 514 10.76 45.99 -8.87
N GLY A 515 9.97 46.27 -9.91
CA GLY A 515 8.53 45.94 -9.90
C GLY A 515 8.22 44.44 -9.98
N ASN A 516 9.02 43.64 -10.71
CA ASN A 516 8.89 42.18 -10.75
C ASN A 516 9.18 41.54 -9.39
N ALA A 517 10.18 42.05 -8.65
CA ALA A 517 10.45 41.62 -7.27
C ALA A 517 9.26 41.93 -6.35
N MET A 518 8.63 43.10 -6.50
CA MET A 518 7.43 43.47 -5.75
C MET A 518 6.21 42.62 -6.13
N GLY A 519 6.08 42.25 -7.40
CA GLY A 519 5.08 41.28 -7.88
C GLY A 519 5.28 39.88 -7.30
N TYR A 520 6.53 39.45 -7.11
CA TYR A 520 6.87 38.19 -6.46
C TYR A 520 6.53 38.17 -4.96
N VAL A 521 6.83 39.24 -4.21
CA VAL A 521 6.41 39.36 -2.80
C VAL A 521 4.89 39.29 -2.67
N ARG A 522 4.15 39.95 -3.57
CA ARG A 522 2.69 39.87 -3.65
C ARG A 522 2.20 38.46 -3.97
N MET A 523 2.89 37.73 -4.85
CA MET A 523 2.56 36.33 -5.19
C MET A 523 2.77 35.38 -4.01
N ILE A 524 3.90 35.47 -3.29
CA ILE A 524 4.13 34.70 -2.06
C ILE A 524 2.99 34.93 -1.07
N ARG A 525 2.60 36.19 -0.85
CA ARG A 525 1.50 36.54 0.04
C ARG A 525 0.18 35.88 -0.41
N SER A 526 -0.18 35.94 -1.70
CA SER A 526 -1.40 35.28 -2.19
C SER A 526 -1.37 33.76 -1.95
N GLY A 527 -0.21 33.11 -2.13
CA GLY A 527 -0.02 31.70 -1.80
C GLY A 527 -0.14 31.40 -0.30
N GLY A 528 0.45 32.24 0.55
CA GLY A 528 0.33 32.15 2.02
C GLY A 528 -1.12 32.32 2.48
N LEU A 529 -1.84 33.30 1.94
CA LEU A 529 -3.26 33.52 2.23
C LEU A 529 -4.12 32.34 1.77
N HIS A 530 -3.84 31.75 0.60
CA HIS A 530 -4.53 30.54 0.14
C HIS A 530 -4.28 29.34 1.08
N CYS A 531 -3.06 29.18 1.58
CA CYS A 531 -2.72 28.16 2.57
C CYS A 531 -3.47 28.38 3.90
N CYS A 532 -3.45 29.61 4.44
CA CYS A 532 -4.16 29.97 5.67
C CYS A 532 -5.68 29.76 5.50
N SER A 533 -6.27 30.24 4.41
CA SER A 533 -7.69 30.05 4.09
C SER A 533 -8.06 28.56 3.96
N SER A 534 -7.19 27.73 3.39
CA SER A 534 -7.40 26.28 3.30
C SER A 534 -7.35 25.60 4.67
N ALA A 535 -6.48 26.04 5.58
CA ALA A 535 -6.36 25.53 6.94
C ALA A 535 -7.53 25.97 7.83
N ILE A 536 -7.94 27.24 7.72
CA ILE A 536 -8.99 27.86 8.54
C ILE A 536 -10.40 27.46 8.08
N ARG A 537 -10.57 26.81 6.92
CA ARG A 537 -11.87 26.36 6.38
C ARG A 537 -12.75 25.55 7.35
N PHE A 538 -12.16 24.96 8.39
CA PHE A 538 -12.85 24.16 9.41
C PHE A 538 -13.24 24.96 10.67
N VAL A 539 -12.82 26.22 10.78
CA VAL A 539 -13.20 27.14 11.85
C VAL A 539 -14.52 27.82 11.47
N PRO A 540 -15.61 27.71 12.27
CA PRO A 540 -16.92 28.25 11.90
C PRO A 540 -16.99 29.77 11.87
N ASP A 541 -16.31 30.43 12.81
CA ASP A 541 -16.23 31.89 12.92
C ASP A 541 -14.78 32.30 13.21
N LEU A 542 -14.33 33.33 12.50
CA LEU A 542 -12.99 33.92 12.60
C LEU A 542 -12.93 35.06 13.61
N GLU A 543 -14.09 35.62 13.99
CA GLU A 543 -14.22 36.73 14.93
C GLU A 543 -14.48 36.25 16.37
N ASP A 544 -15.00 35.02 16.54
CA ASP A 544 -15.29 34.39 17.84
C ASP A 544 -14.71 32.95 17.92
N ILE A 545 -13.39 32.86 18.12
CA ILE A 545 -12.69 31.59 18.34
C ILE A 545 -12.68 31.27 19.84
N VAL A 546 -13.46 30.26 20.23
CA VAL A 546 -13.51 29.77 21.62
C VAL A 546 -12.17 29.17 22.04
N ASN A 547 -11.68 29.51 23.23
CA ASN A 547 -10.43 28.99 23.77
C ASN A 547 -10.57 27.51 24.16
N PHE A 548 -9.84 26.62 23.49
CA PHE A 548 -9.91 25.19 23.77
C PHE A 548 -9.17 24.79 25.05
N GLU A 549 -8.10 25.50 25.43
CA GLU A 549 -7.35 25.22 26.66
C GLU A 549 -8.21 25.42 27.93
N GLU A 550 -9.06 26.45 27.97
CA GLU A 550 -10.00 26.72 29.06
C GLU A 550 -11.07 25.62 29.16
N LEU A 551 -11.74 25.28 28.05
CA LEU A 551 -12.76 24.20 28.04
C LEU A 551 -12.19 22.85 28.50
N VAL A 552 -10.96 22.51 28.07
CA VAL A 552 -10.30 21.24 28.42
C VAL A 552 -9.87 21.21 29.89
N LYS A 553 -9.62 22.37 30.52
CA LYS A 553 -9.40 22.49 31.97
C LYS A 553 -10.71 22.39 32.76
N GLU A 554 -11.80 23.01 32.29
CA GLU A 554 -13.11 22.95 32.94
C GLU A 554 -13.68 21.51 32.98
N GLU A 555 -13.52 20.74 31.90
CA GLU A 555 -13.90 19.32 31.83
C GLU A 555 -12.90 18.36 32.52
N GLY A 556 -11.80 18.85 33.09
CA GLY A 556 -10.85 18.03 33.87
C GLY A 556 -10.10 16.96 33.06
N LEU A 557 -9.84 17.20 31.77
CA LEU A 557 -9.17 16.26 30.87
C LEU A 557 -7.64 16.19 31.12
N SER A 558 -6.97 15.18 30.55
CA SER A 558 -5.55 14.88 30.85
C SER A 558 -4.57 15.99 30.43
N GLU A 559 -3.39 16.01 31.06
CA GLU A 559 -2.33 17.00 30.80
C GLU A 559 -1.83 16.98 29.34
N GLU A 560 -1.89 15.83 28.65
CA GLU A 560 -1.59 15.71 27.22
C GLU A 560 -2.63 16.45 26.38
N THR A 561 -3.92 16.32 26.72
CA THR A 561 -5.02 16.99 26.04
C THR A 561 -4.97 18.50 26.27
N GLN A 562 -4.66 18.95 27.49
CA GLN A 562 -4.46 20.37 27.80
C GLN A 562 -3.30 20.97 27.00
N ARG A 563 -2.16 20.25 26.90
CA ARG A 563 -1.02 20.67 26.06
C ARG A 563 -1.38 20.71 24.57
N ALA A 564 -2.14 19.74 24.08
CA ALA A 564 -2.60 19.73 22.68
C ALA A 564 -3.57 20.89 22.38
N ALA A 565 -4.46 21.23 23.31
CA ALA A 565 -5.38 22.36 23.20
C ALA A 565 -4.63 23.71 23.18
N SER A 566 -3.68 23.90 24.09
CA SER A 566 -2.82 25.10 24.12
C SER A 566 -2.05 25.33 22.80
N VAL A 567 -1.52 24.24 22.22
CA VAL A 567 -0.86 24.29 20.90
C VAL A 567 -1.86 24.60 19.78
N LEU A 568 -3.08 24.05 19.84
CA LEU A 568 -4.14 24.35 18.87
C LEU A 568 -4.56 25.83 18.92
N ASP A 569 -4.79 26.38 20.12
CA ASP A 569 -5.14 27.78 20.32
C ASP A 569 -4.04 28.72 19.80
N SER A 570 -2.77 28.39 20.06
CA SER A 570 -1.62 29.11 19.50
C SER A 570 -1.62 29.11 17.96
N VAL A 571 -1.84 27.95 17.34
CA VAL A 571 -1.87 27.80 15.87
C VAL A 571 -3.08 28.52 15.26
N LEU A 572 -4.24 28.50 15.92
CA LEU A 572 -5.43 29.24 15.48
C LEU A 572 -5.22 30.76 15.58
N GLY A 573 -4.57 31.23 16.64
CA GLY A 573 -4.16 32.63 16.79
C GLY A 573 -3.21 33.08 15.67
N ASP A 574 -2.15 32.30 15.41
CA ASP A 574 -1.21 32.57 14.33
C ASP A 574 -1.90 32.60 12.96
N LEU A 575 -2.76 31.61 12.66
CA LEU A 575 -3.51 31.54 11.40
C LEU A 575 -4.45 32.74 11.21
N THR A 576 -5.12 33.17 12.29
CA THR A 576 -6.05 34.31 12.27
C THR A 576 -5.29 35.63 12.07
N SER A 577 -4.16 35.83 12.76
CA SER A 577 -3.30 37.02 12.57
C SER A 577 -2.78 37.10 11.13
N ASN A 578 -2.25 35.99 10.60
CA ASN A 578 -1.74 35.93 9.22
C ASN A 578 -2.84 36.12 8.15
N SER A 579 -4.11 35.81 8.48
CA SER A 579 -5.27 36.07 7.63
C SER A 579 -5.71 37.55 7.69
N ALA A 580 -5.66 38.16 8.87
CA ALA A 580 -6.11 39.53 9.12
C ALA A 580 -5.10 40.62 8.69
N GLU A 581 -3.80 40.31 8.65
CA GLU A 581 -2.76 41.26 8.27
C GLU A 581 -2.90 41.72 6.81
N GLY A 582 -3.50 42.90 6.62
CA GLY A 582 -3.67 43.59 5.34
C GLY A 582 -2.35 43.95 4.64
N THR A 583 -2.39 44.85 3.65
CA THR A 583 -1.28 45.18 2.72
C THR A 583 -0.02 45.86 3.33
N GLU A 584 0.25 45.63 4.62
CA GLU A 584 1.33 46.22 5.42
C GLU A 584 2.75 45.91 4.90
N TYR A 585 2.96 44.83 4.15
CA TYR A 585 4.26 44.48 3.58
C TYR A 585 4.83 45.56 2.65
N PHE A 586 4.00 46.21 1.81
CA PHE A 586 4.46 47.33 0.98
C PHE A 586 4.78 48.57 1.82
N LYS A 587 4.02 48.81 2.90
CA LYS A 587 4.28 49.89 3.87
C LYS A 587 5.61 49.67 4.60
N MET A 588 5.90 48.43 5.03
CA MET A 588 7.18 48.06 5.63
C MET A 588 8.35 48.24 4.64
N LEU A 589 8.22 47.79 3.39
CA LEU A 589 9.25 47.98 2.36
C LEU A 589 9.50 49.46 2.06
N VAL A 590 8.44 50.27 1.90
CA VAL A 590 8.56 51.73 1.74
C VAL A 590 9.25 52.35 2.95
N ALA A 591 8.88 51.98 4.18
CA ALA A 591 9.46 52.53 5.41
C ALA A 591 10.95 52.20 5.57
N VAL A 592 11.37 50.98 5.21
CA VAL A 592 12.79 50.55 5.28
C VAL A 592 13.65 51.25 4.24
N PHE A 593 13.17 51.38 2.99
CA PHE A 593 14.00 51.93 1.90
C PHE A 593 13.91 53.46 1.72
N ALA A 594 12.84 54.13 2.17
CA ALA A 594 12.69 55.57 2.00
C ALA A 594 13.84 56.41 2.62
N PRO A 595 14.38 56.11 3.82
CA PRO A 595 15.50 56.88 4.40
C PRO A 595 16.76 56.87 3.53
N GLU A 596 17.13 55.70 2.99
CA GLU A 596 18.32 55.55 2.12
C GLU A 596 18.14 56.26 0.78
N PHE A 597 16.96 56.13 0.15
CA PHE A 597 16.64 56.79 -1.11
C PHE A 597 16.52 58.31 -0.98
N ARG A 598 16.10 58.82 0.19
CA ARG A 598 16.01 60.27 0.49
C ARG A 598 17.31 60.85 1.09
N SER A 599 18.35 60.04 1.27
CA SER A 599 19.62 60.45 1.87
C SER A 599 20.34 61.54 1.07
N ALA A 600 21.19 62.34 1.74
CA ALA A 600 21.97 63.42 1.11
C ALA A 600 22.97 62.92 0.04
N LYS A 601 23.30 61.62 0.00
CA LYS A 601 24.11 61.01 -1.06
C LYS A 601 23.34 60.92 -2.39
N ASN A 602 22.00 60.81 -2.31
CA ASN A 602 21.12 60.51 -3.44
C ASN A 602 20.32 61.73 -3.92
N MET A 603 20.85 62.95 -3.77
CA MET A 603 20.14 64.18 -4.18
C MET A 603 19.65 64.19 -5.64
N HIS A 604 20.35 63.47 -6.53
CA HIS A 604 19.99 63.33 -7.94
C HIS A 604 18.61 62.67 -8.14
N LEU A 605 18.14 61.86 -7.20
CA LEU A 605 16.81 61.23 -7.25
C LEU A 605 15.67 62.21 -6.97
N ARG A 606 15.92 63.41 -6.42
CA ARG A 606 14.87 64.43 -6.15
C ARG A 606 14.11 64.89 -7.40
N ASN A 607 14.69 64.69 -8.59
CA ASN A 607 14.08 65.04 -9.87
C ASN A 607 13.64 63.79 -10.67
N PHE A 608 13.47 62.62 -10.04
CA PHE A 608 13.12 61.38 -10.72
C PHE A 608 11.79 61.48 -11.50
N TYR A 609 10.79 62.20 -11.00
CA TYR A 609 9.55 62.49 -11.73
C TYR A 609 9.76 63.14 -13.12
N MET A 610 10.88 63.84 -13.35
CA MET A 610 11.22 64.42 -14.66
C MET A 610 11.80 63.42 -15.66
N ILE A 611 12.36 62.29 -15.21
CA ILE A 611 12.87 61.22 -16.11
C ILE A 611 11.81 60.14 -16.39
N VAL A 612 10.73 60.08 -15.61
CA VAL A 612 9.58 59.18 -15.88
C VAL A 612 8.97 59.40 -17.28
N PRO A 613 8.68 60.63 -17.77
CA PRO A 613 8.14 60.82 -19.11
C PRO A 613 9.04 60.25 -20.23
N PRO A 614 10.36 60.54 -20.31
CA PRO A 614 11.30 59.83 -21.20
C PRO A 614 11.27 58.30 -21.11
N LEU A 615 11.20 57.74 -19.90
CA LEU A 615 11.13 56.29 -19.66
C LEU A 615 9.82 55.67 -20.13
N THR A 616 8.67 56.35 -19.97
CA THR A 616 7.38 55.84 -20.49
C THR A 616 7.37 55.75 -22.02
N VAL A 617 8.02 56.68 -22.73
CA VAL A 617 8.19 56.59 -24.20
C VAL A 617 9.05 55.39 -24.57
N ASN A 618 10.22 55.23 -23.91
CA ASN A 618 11.11 54.10 -24.16
C ASN A 618 10.44 52.75 -23.86
N PHE A 619 9.59 52.68 -22.83
CA PHE A 619 8.79 51.51 -22.52
C PHE A 619 7.75 51.19 -23.60
N VAL A 620 7.01 52.17 -24.11
CA VAL A 620 6.01 51.94 -25.16
C VAL A 620 6.67 51.51 -26.47
N GLU A 621 7.78 52.14 -26.88
CA GLU A 621 8.59 51.71 -28.03
C GLU A 621 9.06 50.24 -27.89
N HIS A 622 9.52 49.86 -26.69
CA HIS A 622 9.93 48.49 -26.40
C HIS A 622 8.75 47.50 -26.38
N SER A 623 7.61 47.85 -25.76
CA SER A 623 6.40 47.02 -25.70
C SER A 623 5.91 46.65 -27.11
N ILE A 624 5.85 47.63 -28.01
CA ILE A 624 5.45 47.43 -29.40
C ILE A 624 6.44 46.51 -30.12
N SER A 625 7.76 46.73 -29.95
CA SER A 625 8.79 45.84 -30.51
C SER A 625 8.67 44.39 -30.01
N CYS A 626 8.40 44.19 -28.72
CA CYS A 626 8.15 42.87 -28.13
C CYS A 626 6.88 42.20 -28.68
N LYS A 627 5.80 42.97 -28.85
CA LYS A 627 4.53 42.49 -29.41
C LYS A 627 4.65 42.14 -30.91
N GLU A 628 5.40 42.90 -31.68
CA GLU A 628 5.72 42.55 -33.08
C GLU A 628 6.57 41.28 -33.20
N LYS A 629 7.45 41.00 -32.22
CA LYS A 629 8.27 39.78 -32.19
C LYS A 629 7.43 38.52 -31.92
N LEU A 630 6.25 38.60 -31.28
CA LEU A 630 5.33 37.44 -31.09
C LEU A 630 4.85 36.84 -32.43
N ASN A 631 4.68 37.68 -33.45
CA ASN A 631 4.17 37.28 -34.77
C ASN A 631 5.26 36.73 -35.72
N LYS A 632 6.53 36.67 -35.28
CA LYS A 632 7.67 36.21 -36.09
C LYS A 632 8.06 34.77 -35.70
N LYS A 633 8.62 34.00 -36.66
CA LYS A 633 9.02 32.60 -36.42
C LYS A 633 10.07 32.43 -35.31
N ASN A 634 10.84 33.47 -34.99
CA ASN A 634 11.82 33.45 -33.92
C ASN A 634 11.28 34.20 -32.70
N LYS A 635 10.88 33.48 -31.65
CA LYS A 635 10.14 34.00 -30.48
C LYS A 635 11.01 34.51 -29.32
N SER A 636 12.34 34.57 -29.51
CA SER A 636 13.29 35.10 -28.51
C SER A 636 13.02 36.58 -28.20
N GLY A 637 12.85 36.93 -26.93
CA GLY A 637 12.53 38.30 -26.49
C GLY A 637 11.12 38.78 -26.84
N ALA A 638 10.20 37.88 -27.20
CA ALA A 638 8.80 38.21 -27.41
C ALA A 638 8.04 38.20 -26.06
N ALA A 639 7.36 39.29 -25.73
CA ALA A 639 6.64 39.49 -24.48
C ALA A 639 5.26 40.10 -24.75
N PHE A 640 4.23 39.63 -24.03
CA PHE A 640 2.85 40.09 -24.19
C PHE A 640 2.47 41.18 -23.17
N THR A 641 2.99 41.08 -21.94
CA THR A 641 2.75 42.02 -20.82
C THR A 641 4.00 42.23 -19.97
N ASP A 642 4.26 43.48 -19.55
CA ASP A 642 5.32 43.88 -18.61
C ASP A 642 4.75 44.93 -17.63
N ASP A 643 3.96 44.48 -16.65
CA ASP A 643 3.43 45.38 -15.60
C ASP A 643 4.49 45.68 -14.53
N GLY A 644 5.61 44.94 -14.54
CA GLY A 644 6.78 45.17 -13.67
C GLY A 644 7.30 46.60 -13.79
N PHE A 645 7.40 47.14 -15.01
CA PHE A 645 7.79 48.54 -15.20
C PHE A 645 6.86 49.53 -14.48
N ALA A 646 5.54 49.38 -14.64
CA ALA A 646 4.54 50.26 -14.02
C ALA A 646 4.56 50.17 -12.48
N MET A 647 4.69 48.95 -11.94
CA MET A 647 4.87 48.70 -10.51
C MET A 647 6.15 49.33 -9.95
N GLY A 648 7.27 49.23 -10.68
CA GLY A 648 8.54 49.84 -10.30
C GLY A 648 8.48 51.37 -10.27
N VAL A 649 7.88 52.00 -11.29
CA VAL A 649 7.69 53.46 -11.32
C VAL A 649 6.82 53.93 -10.16
N ALA A 650 5.69 53.26 -9.88
CA ALA A 650 4.82 53.61 -8.75
C ALA A 650 5.54 53.48 -7.40
N TYR A 651 6.32 52.40 -7.21
CA TYR A 651 7.08 52.21 -5.97
C TYR A 651 8.14 53.29 -5.77
N ILE A 652 8.92 53.64 -6.80
CA ILE A 652 9.97 54.66 -6.71
C ILE A 652 9.37 56.06 -6.47
N LEU A 653 8.24 56.40 -7.13
CA LEU A 653 7.52 57.65 -6.88
C LEU A 653 7.00 57.74 -5.43
N LYS A 654 6.53 56.63 -4.83
CA LYS A 654 6.16 56.58 -3.40
C LYS A 654 7.39 56.70 -2.49
N LEU A 655 8.47 55.96 -2.76
CA LEU A 655 9.72 56.02 -1.98
C LEU A 655 10.27 57.45 -1.90
N LEU A 656 10.22 58.19 -3.00
CA LEU A 656 10.75 59.56 -3.09
C LEU A 656 9.73 60.66 -2.78
N ASP A 657 8.46 60.31 -2.58
CA ASP A 657 7.32 61.22 -2.32
C ASP A 657 6.97 62.20 -3.47
N GLN A 658 7.20 61.80 -4.72
CA GLN A 658 7.13 62.69 -5.90
C GLN A 658 5.83 62.59 -6.70
N TYR A 659 4.74 62.14 -6.07
CA TYR A 659 3.48 61.92 -6.78
C TYR A 659 2.82 63.21 -7.26
N LEU A 660 2.84 64.26 -6.44
CA LEU A 660 2.21 65.55 -6.75
C LEU A 660 2.97 66.26 -7.88
N GLU A 661 4.30 66.24 -7.83
CA GLU A 661 5.17 66.80 -8.85
C GLU A 661 5.00 66.06 -10.19
N PHE A 662 4.88 64.73 -10.18
CA PHE A 662 4.59 63.97 -11.39
C PHE A 662 3.21 64.27 -11.97
N ASP A 663 2.16 64.29 -11.14
CA ASP A 663 0.79 64.55 -11.59
C ASP A 663 0.64 65.98 -12.16
N SER A 664 1.39 66.96 -11.63
CA SER A 664 1.44 68.34 -12.14
C SER A 664 1.95 68.48 -13.59
N LEU A 665 2.67 67.47 -14.12
CA LEU A 665 3.14 67.47 -15.51
C LEU A 665 2.02 67.20 -16.51
N HIS A 666 0.86 66.68 -16.05
CA HIS A 666 -0.26 66.23 -16.88
C HIS A 666 0.16 65.35 -18.08
N TRP A 667 1.24 64.57 -17.90
CA TRP A 667 1.98 63.93 -19.01
C TRP A 667 1.11 63.05 -19.90
N PHE A 668 0.35 62.12 -19.32
CA PHE A 668 -0.52 61.21 -20.08
C PHE A 668 -1.63 61.94 -20.84
N GLN A 669 -2.15 63.05 -20.30
CA GLN A 669 -3.14 63.87 -21.00
C GLN A 669 -2.50 64.61 -22.18
N ALA A 670 -1.32 65.21 -21.99
CA ALA A 670 -0.57 65.85 -23.07
C ALA A 670 -0.16 64.86 -24.18
N VAL A 671 0.17 63.62 -23.83
CA VAL A 671 0.45 62.53 -24.79
C VAL A 671 -0.82 62.15 -25.56
N ARG A 672 -1.94 61.91 -24.86
CA ARG A 672 -3.24 61.61 -25.47
C ARG A 672 -3.69 62.69 -26.45
N ASP A 673 -3.60 63.96 -26.05
CA ASP A 673 -4.03 65.09 -26.88
C ASP A 673 -3.12 65.28 -28.10
N LYS A 674 -1.82 65.01 -27.98
CA LYS A 674 -0.89 64.96 -29.12
C LYS A 674 -1.30 63.88 -30.12
N TYR A 675 -1.42 62.62 -29.68
CA TYR A 675 -1.73 61.51 -30.58
C TYR A 675 -3.12 61.64 -31.22
N LYS A 676 -4.14 62.10 -30.47
CA LYS A 676 -5.46 62.42 -31.04
C LYS A 676 -5.40 63.54 -32.08
N LYS A 677 -4.59 64.58 -31.86
CA LYS A 677 -4.41 65.67 -32.83
C LYS A 677 -3.69 65.21 -34.09
N GLU A 678 -2.66 64.37 -33.97
CA GLU A 678 -1.93 63.79 -35.11
C GLU A 678 -2.82 62.81 -35.89
N MET A 679 -3.57 61.93 -35.21
CA MET A 679 -4.53 61.03 -35.85
C MET A 679 -5.63 61.80 -36.60
N ASN A 680 -6.18 62.88 -36.00
CA ASN A 680 -7.15 63.74 -36.65
C ASN A 680 -6.58 64.52 -37.85
N ALA A 681 -5.27 64.79 -37.89
CA ALA A 681 -4.62 65.38 -39.06
C ALA A 681 -4.53 64.35 -40.21
N VAL A 682 -4.07 63.13 -39.91
CA VAL A 682 -4.01 62.02 -40.88
C VAL A 682 -5.40 61.70 -41.46
N VAL A 683 -6.44 61.63 -40.62
CA VAL A 683 -7.82 61.40 -41.09
C VAL A 683 -8.33 62.55 -41.99
N LYS A 684 -7.98 63.81 -41.69
CA LYS A 684 -8.34 64.94 -42.56
C LYS A 684 -7.64 64.88 -43.92
N GLU A 685 -6.35 64.59 -43.94
CA GLU A 685 -5.60 64.44 -45.19
C GLU A 685 -6.08 63.23 -46.00
N GLN A 686 -6.44 62.13 -45.34
CA GLN A 686 -6.99 60.92 -45.96
C GLN A 686 -8.37 61.16 -46.61
N ASN A 687 -9.21 61.99 -45.98
CA ASN A 687 -10.50 62.43 -46.55
C ASN A 687 -10.34 63.40 -47.74
N VAL A 688 -9.19 64.09 -47.86
CA VAL A 688 -8.87 64.95 -49.01
C VAL A 688 -8.28 64.12 -50.16
N GLN A 689 -7.45 63.12 -49.86
CA GLN A 689 -6.77 62.29 -50.86
C GLN A 689 -7.59 61.11 -51.38
N SER A 690 -8.65 60.70 -50.69
CA SER A 690 -9.61 59.70 -51.20
C SER A 690 -10.29 60.14 -52.51
N ALA A 691 -10.36 61.45 -52.79
CA ALA A 691 -10.80 62.00 -54.06
C ALA A 691 -9.77 61.89 -55.21
N SER A 692 -8.50 61.55 -54.91
CA SER A 692 -7.37 61.60 -55.85
C SER A 692 -6.94 60.23 -56.40
N GLN A 693 -7.59 59.13 -56.00
CA GLN A 693 -7.32 57.74 -56.46
C GLN A 693 -5.87 57.23 -56.32
N ASP A 694 -4.99 57.85 -55.53
CA ASP A 694 -3.62 57.39 -55.34
C ASP A 694 -3.53 56.28 -54.25
N GLU A 695 -3.72 55.04 -54.69
CA GLU A 695 -3.90 53.88 -53.82
C GLU A 695 -2.70 53.62 -52.89
N LYS A 696 -1.46 53.87 -53.34
CA LYS A 696 -0.24 53.69 -52.53
C LYS A 696 -0.13 54.73 -51.42
N LEU A 697 -0.55 55.95 -51.70
CA LEU A 697 -0.57 57.04 -50.73
C LEU A 697 -1.62 56.72 -49.65
N LEU A 698 -2.82 56.31 -50.06
CA LEU A 698 -3.89 55.87 -49.15
C LEU A 698 -3.48 54.67 -48.28
N GLN A 699 -2.76 53.69 -48.83
CA GLN A 699 -2.19 52.57 -48.07
C GLN A 699 -1.17 53.05 -47.02
N THR A 700 -0.28 53.99 -47.39
CA THR A 700 0.73 54.56 -46.48
C THR A 700 0.09 55.35 -45.34
N MET A 701 -0.98 56.10 -45.62
CA MET A 701 -1.74 56.80 -44.58
C MET A 701 -2.48 55.85 -43.64
N ASN A 702 -3.12 54.80 -44.17
CA ASN A 702 -3.76 53.75 -43.34
C ASN A 702 -2.75 53.05 -42.41
N LEU A 703 -1.54 52.77 -42.88
CA LEU A 703 -0.45 52.22 -42.04
C LEU A 703 -0.01 53.22 -40.96
N THR A 704 0.05 54.51 -41.29
CA THR A 704 0.42 55.58 -40.35
C THR A 704 -0.66 55.78 -39.28
N GLN A 705 -1.94 55.78 -39.66
CA GLN A 705 -3.08 55.83 -38.74
C GLN A 705 -3.08 54.65 -37.78
N LYS A 706 -2.95 53.40 -38.30
CA LYS A 706 -2.84 52.19 -37.48
C LYS A 706 -1.65 52.24 -36.51
N ARG A 707 -0.51 52.79 -36.94
CA ARG A 707 0.65 52.97 -36.05
C ARG A 707 0.34 53.97 -34.92
N LEU A 708 -0.27 55.12 -35.22
CA LEU A 708 -0.62 56.11 -34.18
C LEU A 708 -1.65 55.54 -33.18
N ASP A 709 -2.62 54.76 -33.65
CA ASP A 709 -3.62 54.08 -32.84
C ASP A 709 -2.99 53.05 -31.88
N ILE A 710 -2.07 52.20 -32.37
CA ILE A 710 -1.31 51.27 -31.53
C ILE A 710 -0.50 52.00 -30.45
N TYR A 711 0.18 53.10 -30.79
CA TYR A 711 0.94 53.87 -29.80
C TYR A 711 0.02 54.48 -28.73
N LEU A 712 -1.13 55.04 -29.14
CA LEU A 712 -2.12 55.57 -28.19
C LEU A 712 -2.66 54.47 -27.26
N GLN A 713 -3.01 53.30 -27.80
CA GLN A 713 -3.49 52.15 -27.04
C GLN A 713 -2.45 51.67 -26.00
N GLU A 714 -1.17 51.57 -26.37
CA GLU A 714 -0.11 51.17 -25.43
C GLU A 714 0.14 52.22 -24.32
N PHE A 715 0.02 53.52 -24.64
CA PHE A 715 0.08 54.58 -23.62
C PHE A 715 -1.12 54.55 -22.67
N GLU A 716 -2.31 54.21 -23.15
CA GLU A 716 -3.50 54.06 -22.30
C GLU A 716 -3.42 52.80 -21.44
N LEU A 717 -2.94 51.66 -21.97
CA LEU A 717 -2.63 50.47 -21.18
C LEU A 717 -1.61 50.76 -20.08
N LEU A 718 -0.50 51.44 -20.40
CA LEU A 718 0.50 51.85 -19.41
C LEU A 718 -0.08 52.79 -18.35
N TYR A 719 -0.97 53.72 -18.73
CA TYR A 719 -1.68 54.58 -17.79
C TYR A 719 -2.55 53.76 -16.83
N PHE A 720 -3.32 52.80 -17.33
CA PHE A 720 -4.15 51.92 -16.49
C PHE A 720 -3.30 51.04 -15.56
N SER A 721 -2.23 50.40 -16.06
CA SER A 721 -1.33 49.61 -15.21
C SER A 721 -0.64 50.45 -14.13
N LEU A 722 -0.21 51.68 -14.47
CA LEU A 722 0.40 52.60 -13.50
C LEU A 722 -0.63 53.10 -12.48
N SER A 723 -1.84 53.49 -12.90
CA SER A 723 -2.91 53.91 -11.99
C SER A 723 -3.27 52.78 -11.01
N SER A 724 -3.41 51.55 -11.50
CA SER A 724 -3.65 50.37 -10.65
C SER A 724 -2.48 50.09 -9.70
N ALA A 725 -1.22 50.18 -10.17
CA ALA A 725 -0.05 50.02 -9.33
C ALA A 725 0.03 51.06 -8.21
N ARG A 726 -0.36 52.32 -8.47
CA ARG A 726 -0.39 53.40 -7.45
C ARG A 726 -1.35 53.09 -6.30
N ILE A 727 -2.45 52.35 -6.53
CA ILE A 727 -3.43 52.02 -5.48
C ILE A 727 -2.75 51.22 -4.35
N PHE A 728 -1.85 50.28 -4.66
CA PHE A 728 -1.13 49.49 -3.64
C PHE A 728 -0.23 50.32 -2.72
N PHE A 729 0.07 51.55 -3.09
CA PHE A 729 0.92 52.49 -2.32
C PHE A 729 0.15 53.72 -1.79
N ARG A 730 -1.17 53.79 -2.02
CA ARG A 730 -2.05 54.92 -1.63
C ARG A 730 -2.79 54.71 -0.30
N ALA A 731 -2.58 53.58 0.39
CA ALA A 731 -3.33 53.14 1.57
C ALA A 731 -3.22 54.03 2.84
N ASP A 732 -2.65 55.25 2.75
CA ASP A 732 -2.44 56.15 3.90
C ASP A 732 -3.50 57.28 4.02
N LYS A 733 -4.43 57.45 3.06
CA LYS A 733 -5.34 58.62 3.01
C LYS A 733 -6.78 58.35 2.55
N THR A 734 -7.42 57.33 3.09
CA THR A 734 -8.88 57.11 2.98
C THR A 734 -9.68 58.17 3.76
N ALA A 735 -9.81 59.37 3.19
CA ALA A 735 -10.93 60.33 3.38
C ALA A 735 -10.68 61.66 2.62
N ALA A 736 -9.49 62.23 2.82
CA ALA A 736 -9.18 63.60 2.41
C ALA A 736 -8.91 63.77 0.91
N GLU A 737 -8.29 62.78 0.26
CA GLU A 737 -7.97 62.87 -1.18
C GLU A 737 -9.17 62.48 -2.06
N GLU A 738 -10.07 61.60 -1.58
CA GLU A 738 -11.35 61.34 -2.26
C GLU A 738 -12.30 62.54 -2.29
N THR A 739 -12.27 63.39 -1.25
CA THR A 739 -13.07 64.64 -1.22
C THR A 739 -12.50 65.69 -2.17
N GLN A 740 -11.18 65.66 -2.42
CA GLN A 740 -10.53 66.50 -3.43
C GLN A 740 -10.87 66.03 -4.85
N GLU A 741 -10.67 64.73 -5.16
CA GLU A 741 -11.00 64.17 -6.48
C GLU A 741 -12.51 64.28 -6.82
N LYS A 742 -13.42 64.18 -5.84
CA LYS A 742 -14.86 64.41 -6.06
C LYS A 742 -15.18 65.87 -6.39
N LYS A 743 -14.45 66.84 -5.84
CA LYS A 743 -14.58 68.26 -6.22
C LYS A 743 -14.08 68.53 -7.64
N ASP A 744 -12.92 67.97 -8.00
CA ASP A 744 -12.33 68.18 -9.32
C ASP A 744 -13.13 67.47 -10.43
N LYS A 745 -13.63 66.25 -10.17
CA LYS A 745 -14.56 65.56 -11.07
C LYS A 745 -15.93 66.26 -11.18
N GLY A 746 -16.40 66.90 -10.10
CA GLY A 746 -17.64 67.68 -10.11
C GLY A 746 -17.63 68.87 -11.08
N ASN A 747 -16.49 69.55 -11.23
CA ASN A 747 -16.36 70.71 -12.13
C ASN A 747 -16.15 70.34 -13.61
N LEU A 748 -15.86 69.07 -13.93
CA LEU A 748 -15.63 68.60 -15.31
C LEU A 748 -16.89 68.04 -16.00
N PHE A 749 -17.98 67.83 -15.27
CA PHE A 749 -19.19 67.14 -15.77
C PHE A 749 -20.38 68.05 -16.13
N GLN A 750 -20.18 69.36 -16.28
CA GLN A 750 -21.24 70.28 -16.70
C GLN A 750 -21.33 70.51 -18.23
N GLY A 751 -20.75 69.62 -19.05
CA GLY A 751 -20.49 69.92 -20.47
C GLY A 751 -20.41 68.78 -21.49
N SER A 752 -21.03 67.61 -21.30
CA SER A 752 -21.43 66.73 -22.42
C SER A 752 -22.36 65.58 -21.98
N VAL A 753 -23.26 65.19 -22.88
CA VAL A 753 -24.39 64.27 -22.63
C VAL A 753 -24.13 62.88 -23.21
N SER A 754 -24.59 61.85 -22.50
CA SER A 754 -24.86 60.46 -22.94
C SER A 754 -23.76 59.65 -23.64
N ILE A 755 -23.22 58.63 -22.93
CA ILE A 755 -23.02 57.27 -23.49
C ILE A 755 -23.43 56.23 -22.43
N ASN A 756 -24.65 55.72 -22.52
CA ASN A 756 -25.04 54.43 -21.95
C ASN A 756 -24.99 53.41 -23.10
N GLU A 757 -24.00 52.51 -23.14
CA GLU A 757 -23.99 51.22 -23.88
C GLU A 757 -22.57 50.60 -23.87
N ALA A 758 -22.25 49.79 -22.85
CA ALA A 758 -21.11 48.86 -22.84
C ALA A 758 -21.16 47.82 -21.69
N ALA A 759 -22.33 47.55 -21.11
CA ALA A 759 -22.50 46.72 -19.91
C ALA A 759 -23.19 45.37 -20.20
N THR A 760 -22.87 44.74 -21.33
CA THR A 760 -23.40 43.44 -21.73
C THR A 760 -22.45 42.75 -22.72
N PHE A 761 -21.36 42.15 -22.22
CA PHE A 761 -20.64 41.02 -22.81
C PHE A 761 -19.39 40.73 -21.97
N ILE A 762 -19.51 39.82 -21.01
CA ILE A 762 -18.49 38.87 -20.47
C ILE A 762 -19.26 38.06 -19.42
N GLY A 763 -19.52 36.80 -19.74
CA GLY A 763 -20.50 35.97 -19.03
C GLY A 763 -20.64 34.58 -19.65
N GLN A 764 -19.52 34.02 -20.08
CA GLN A 764 -19.28 32.63 -20.47
C GLN A 764 -17.76 32.38 -20.41
#